data_AF-A0A835LG44-F1
#
_entry.id   AF-A0A835LG44-F1
#
_cell.length_a   1.000
_cell.length_b   1.000
_cell.length_c   1.000
_cell.angle_alpha   90.00
_cell.angle_beta   90.00
_cell.angle_gamma   90.00
#
_symmetry.space_group_name_H-M   'P 1'
#
loop_
_entity.id
_entity.type
_entity.pdbx_description
1 polymer ?
#
loop_
_entity_poly.entity_id
_entity_poly.type
_entity_poly.pdbx_seq_one_letter_code
_entity_poly.pdbx_strand_id
1 'polypeptide(L)'
;MISLSSQSQPLDLNIVSSNKMITNYIRSGDLNSARAVFENMIVKTTVTWNSILAGYSKKPGKLNEAIKLFDEIPEPDVFSYNTMLACYFHNFDIENAWAFFHRIPFKDIACWNTMISGLSQNGEMSEAMELFSTMPEKNSVSWSAMISGFVETGDLDAAVGLFQRAPVKSVVAWTAMVTGYMKFRKIELAEKMFEEMPVRNLVSWNCMISGYVENCRAEDGLKLFRKMVGLGVKPNPSSFSSVLLGCSNLSALELGKQVHQYACKSPLYFNTTVGTSLLSMYCKCGELDDAGKLFGEVRQKDTVSWNSMISGYAQHGFGRKALGLFGEMNRRRVKPDWITFVAVLSACNHAGLVDLGVQYFDSMETEYGIEARPDHYACIVDLLGRAGLLNKAVEVIKRMPFKPHCAIFGTLLGACRTHKNSEVAEYAAQNLLDLDPTSAAGYVQLANVYAAMNKWDQVGRVRQLMKDNKVVKSPGYSWIEIKSVVHEFRSGDRLHPELALIHQKLNELEKSMKLAGYKLDLDFALHDVGEEQKEMLLMRHSEKLAVAFGLISSPPGTRIRVFKNLRICGDCHNAIKYISDIERREIIVRDTIRFHHFRNGNCSCGDYWDHNEMVAAKQAGGATTEEHAMVQTTDNELALTLAQQEK
;
A
#
# COMPACT_ATOMS: atom_id res chain seq x y z
N MET A 1 -20.62 -6.10 -64.33
CA MET A 1 -19.72 -7.18 -64.75
C MET A 1 -18.42 -6.57 -65.21
N ILE A 2 -17.32 -7.05 -64.62
CA ILE A 2 -15.86 -6.98 -64.89
C ILE A 2 -15.25 -7.11 -63.47
N SER A 3 -15.51 -8.23 -62.80
CA SER A 3 -14.64 -9.41 -62.65
C SER A 3 -13.33 -9.10 -61.91
N LEU A 4 -13.37 -9.45 -60.62
CA LEU A 4 -12.27 -9.76 -59.72
C LEU A 4 -11.06 -10.39 -60.42
N SER A 5 -9.88 -9.79 -60.19
CA SER A 5 -8.61 -10.52 -60.15
C SER A 5 -7.66 -9.79 -59.20
N SER A 6 -7.90 -9.91 -57.90
CA SER A 6 -6.90 -9.57 -56.88
C SER A 6 -5.84 -10.66 -56.85
N GLN A 7 -4.84 -10.56 -57.73
CA GLN A 7 -3.57 -11.27 -57.51
C GLN A 7 -2.80 -10.46 -56.46
N SER A 8 -2.89 -10.90 -55.20
CA SER A 8 -1.97 -10.50 -54.14
C SER A 8 -0.58 -10.99 -54.50
N GLN A 9 0.27 -10.11 -55.03
CA GLN A 9 1.70 -10.37 -55.09
C GLN A 9 2.25 -10.48 -53.66
N PRO A 10 3.04 -11.51 -53.31
CA PRO A 10 3.69 -11.58 -52.01
C PRO A 10 4.69 -10.44 -51.91
N LEU A 11 4.56 -9.59 -50.88
CA LEU A 11 5.64 -8.67 -50.50
C LEU A 11 6.85 -9.53 -50.11
N ASP A 12 7.91 -9.46 -50.91
CA ASP A 12 9.21 -10.06 -50.59
C ASP A 12 9.89 -9.22 -49.49
N LEU A 13 9.33 -9.29 -48.28
CA LEU A 13 9.89 -8.67 -47.09
C LEU A 13 11.13 -9.46 -46.68
N ASN A 14 12.29 -8.81 -46.75
CA ASN A 14 13.56 -9.34 -46.25
C ASN A 14 13.38 -10.00 -44.87
N ILE A 15 13.83 -11.26 -44.73
CA ILE A 15 13.73 -12.08 -43.51
C ILE A 15 14.14 -11.31 -42.24
N VAL A 16 15.15 -10.45 -42.33
CA VAL A 16 15.62 -9.61 -41.21
C VAL A 16 14.56 -8.58 -40.78
N SER A 17 13.86 -7.97 -41.74
CA SER A 17 12.77 -7.02 -41.49
C SER A 17 11.59 -7.71 -40.82
N SER A 18 11.18 -8.88 -41.34
CA SER A 18 10.10 -9.68 -40.78
C SER A 18 10.43 -10.16 -39.35
N ASN A 19 11.66 -10.59 -39.08
CA ASN A 19 12.10 -10.97 -37.72
C ASN A 19 12.10 -9.79 -36.75
N LYS A 20 12.47 -8.58 -37.20
CA LYS A 20 12.34 -7.37 -36.39
C LYS A 20 10.88 -7.04 -36.08
N MET A 21 9.98 -7.18 -37.06
CA MET A 21 8.54 -6.98 -36.85
C MET A 21 7.99 -7.98 -35.83
N ILE A 22 8.28 -9.28 -36.00
CA ILE A 22 7.88 -10.34 -35.06
C ILE A 22 8.36 -10.00 -33.64
N THR A 23 9.65 -9.66 -33.48
CA THR A 23 10.22 -9.34 -32.17
C THR A 23 9.57 -8.09 -31.55
N ASN A 24 9.24 -7.08 -32.36
CA ASN A 24 8.56 -5.87 -31.88
C ASN A 24 7.12 -6.16 -31.45
N TYR A 25 6.36 -6.94 -32.23
CA TYR A 25 5.01 -7.36 -31.85
C TYR A 25 5.01 -8.17 -30.55
N ILE A 26 5.97 -9.09 -30.40
CA ILE A 26 6.16 -9.87 -29.17
C ILE A 26 6.48 -8.95 -27.98
N ARG A 27 7.37 -7.95 -28.16
CA ARG A 27 7.68 -6.98 -27.10
C ARG A 27 6.46 -6.13 -26.70
N SER A 28 5.56 -5.85 -27.64
CA SER A 28 4.28 -5.16 -27.35
C SER A 28 3.18 -6.08 -26.81
N GLY A 29 3.43 -7.39 -26.69
CA GLY A 29 2.44 -8.37 -26.21
C GLY A 29 1.41 -8.84 -27.25
N ASP A 30 1.49 -8.36 -28.49
CA ASP A 30 0.60 -8.71 -29.59
C ASP A 30 1.10 -9.97 -30.33
N LEU A 31 0.81 -11.14 -29.75
CA LEU A 31 1.18 -12.41 -30.36
C LEU A 31 0.38 -12.73 -31.64
N ASN A 32 -0.81 -12.15 -31.83
CA ASN A 32 -1.63 -12.43 -32.99
C ASN A 32 -1.03 -11.80 -34.25
N SER A 33 -0.62 -10.52 -34.16
CA SER A 33 0.08 -9.85 -35.24
C SER A 33 1.46 -10.46 -35.50
N ALA A 34 2.18 -10.87 -34.44
CA ALA A 34 3.44 -11.60 -34.59
C ALA A 34 3.25 -12.91 -35.37
N ARG A 35 2.20 -13.69 -35.04
CA ARG A 35 1.87 -14.94 -35.72
C ARG A 35 1.43 -14.72 -37.18
N ALA A 36 0.65 -13.68 -37.45
CA ALA A 36 0.25 -13.35 -38.82
C ALA A 36 1.46 -13.00 -39.70
N VAL A 37 2.42 -12.23 -39.19
CA VAL A 37 3.67 -11.95 -39.91
C VAL A 37 4.46 -13.25 -40.15
N PHE A 38 4.58 -14.09 -39.12
CA PHE A 38 5.26 -15.37 -39.22
C PHE A 38 4.64 -16.31 -40.26
N GLU A 39 3.33 -16.49 -40.26
CA GLU A 39 2.62 -17.37 -41.19
C GLU A 39 2.80 -16.91 -42.65
N ASN A 40 2.78 -15.60 -42.89
CA ASN A 40 2.97 -14.99 -44.21
C ASN A 40 4.42 -15.03 -44.76
N MET A 41 5.41 -15.47 -43.96
CA MET A 41 6.79 -15.58 -44.44
C MET A 41 6.98 -16.81 -45.35
N ILE A 42 7.49 -16.59 -46.56
CA ILE A 42 7.80 -17.64 -47.55
C ILE A 42 8.98 -18.49 -47.07
N VAL A 43 10.01 -17.86 -46.50
CA VAL A 43 11.22 -18.53 -45.97
C VAL A 43 11.32 -18.26 -44.48
N LYS A 44 11.36 -19.33 -43.68
CA LYS A 44 11.49 -19.29 -42.22
C LYS A 44 12.82 -19.93 -41.82
N THR A 45 13.65 -19.17 -41.12
CA THR A 45 14.93 -19.66 -40.55
C THR A 45 14.74 -20.12 -39.11
N THR A 46 15.67 -20.89 -38.54
CA THR A 46 15.64 -21.26 -37.11
C THR A 46 15.52 -20.03 -36.19
N VAL A 47 16.16 -18.90 -36.55
CA VAL A 47 16.01 -17.61 -35.84
C VAL A 47 14.59 -17.07 -35.87
N THR A 48 13.88 -17.26 -36.99
CA THR A 48 12.48 -16.84 -37.17
C THR A 48 11.56 -17.67 -36.26
N TRP A 49 11.76 -18.98 -36.25
CA TRP A 49 11.07 -19.92 -35.34
C TRP A 49 11.36 -19.61 -33.87
N ASN A 50 12.62 -19.38 -33.52
CA ASN A 50 13.05 -19.03 -32.16
C ASN A 50 12.45 -17.71 -31.68
N SER A 51 12.30 -16.73 -32.59
CA SER A 51 11.67 -15.45 -32.27
C SER A 51 10.20 -15.63 -31.91
N ILE A 52 9.43 -16.39 -32.71
CA ILE A 52 8.02 -16.63 -32.41
C ILE A 52 7.85 -17.52 -31.17
N LEU A 53 8.66 -18.58 -31.03
CA LEU A 53 8.65 -19.48 -29.88
C LEU A 53 8.92 -18.72 -28.57
N ALA A 54 9.86 -17.77 -28.56
CA ALA A 54 10.16 -16.93 -27.40
C ALA A 54 9.00 -16.01 -26.98
N GLY A 55 8.08 -15.68 -27.91
CA GLY A 55 6.87 -14.94 -27.59
C GLY A 55 5.81 -15.81 -26.93
N TYR A 56 5.62 -17.03 -27.43
CA TYR A 56 4.69 -18.00 -26.86
C TYR A 56 5.19 -18.56 -25.53
N SER A 57 6.51 -18.75 -25.36
CA SER A 57 7.09 -19.30 -24.13
C SER A 57 6.91 -18.42 -22.89
N LYS A 58 6.82 -17.11 -23.09
CA LYS A 58 6.66 -16.12 -22.01
C LYS A 58 5.21 -15.89 -21.61
N LYS A 59 4.23 -16.41 -22.37
CA LYS A 59 2.81 -16.15 -22.12
C LYS A 59 2.19 -17.31 -21.33
N PRO A 60 1.64 -17.07 -20.13
CA PRO A 60 0.95 -18.11 -19.37
C PRO A 60 -0.18 -18.75 -20.17
N GLY A 61 -0.30 -20.08 -20.10
CA GLY A 61 -1.38 -20.83 -20.75
C GLY A 61 -1.21 -21.06 -22.25
N LYS A 62 0.00 -20.85 -22.79
CA LYS A 62 0.35 -21.10 -24.21
C LYS A 62 1.38 -22.21 -24.41
N LEU A 63 1.55 -23.08 -23.41
CA LEU A 63 2.48 -24.20 -23.45
C LEU A 63 2.24 -25.13 -24.64
N ASN A 64 0.98 -25.52 -24.89
CA ASN A 64 0.65 -26.45 -25.98
C ASN A 64 0.99 -25.88 -27.36
N GLU A 65 0.75 -24.59 -27.58
CA GLU A 65 1.13 -23.91 -28.82
C GLU A 65 2.65 -23.75 -28.94
N ALA A 66 3.36 -23.52 -27.83
CA ALA A 66 4.82 -23.48 -27.82
C ALA A 66 5.43 -24.84 -28.16
N ILE A 67 4.89 -25.95 -27.63
CA ILE A 67 5.30 -27.31 -27.98
C ILE A 67 5.14 -27.55 -29.49
N LYS A 68 3.96 -27.23 -30.04
CA LYS A 68 3.70 -27.38 -31.49
C LYS A 68 4.69 -26.57 -32.34
N LEU A 69 4.94 -25.32 -31.95
CA LEU A 69 5.91 -24.46 -32.65
C LEU A 69 7.33 -25.03 -32.57
N PHE A 70 7.70 -25.66 -31.47
CA PHE A 70 9.02 -26.29 -31.30
C PHE A 70 9.16 -27.55 -32.18
N ASP A 71 8.13 -28.39 -32.24
CA ASP A 71 8.12 -29.62 -33.03
C ASP A 71 8.16 -29.35 -34.55
N GLU A 72 7.69 -28.18 -34.99
CA GLU A 72 7.74 -27.74 -36.39
C GLU A 72 9.10 -27.13 -36.81
N ILE A 73 10.04 -26.92 -35.89
CA ILE A 73 11.36 -26.36 -36.22
C ILE A 73 12.18 -27.41 -36.98
N PRO A 74 12.61 -27.13 -38.23
CA PRO A 74 13.31 -28.13 -39.05
C PRO A 74 14.62 -28.62 -38.43
N GLU A 75 15.41 -27.68 -37.89
CA GLU A 75 16.66 -27.96 -37.18
C GLU A 75 16.70 -27.08 -35.92
N PRO A 76 16.23 -27.61 -34.76
CA PRO A 76 16.28 -26.90 -33.49
C PRO A 76 17.73 -26.70 -33.03
N ASP A 77 18.06 -25.46 -32.67
CA ASP A 77 19.37 -25.12 -32.12
C ASP A 77 19.35 -25.07 -30.59
N VAL A 78 20.50 -24.82 -29.97
CA VAL A 78 20.64 -24.71 -28.50
C VAL A 78 19.69 -23.66 -27.92
N PHE A 79 19.43 -22.57 -28.65
CA PHE A 79 18.49 -21.54 -28.21
C PHE A 79 17.04 -22.03 -28.26
N SER A 80 16.65 -22.80 -29.28
CA SER A 80 15.33 -23.45 -29.35
C SER A 80 15.08 -24.31 -28.11
N TYR A 81 16.04 -25.20 -27.76
CA TYR A 81 15.92 -26.08 -26.59
C TYR A 81 15.86 -25.29 -25.28
N ASN A 82 16.72 -24.30 -25.08
CA ASN A 82 16.71 -23.48 -23.85
C ASN A 82 15.42 -22.66 -23.69
N THR A 83 14.88 -22.15 -24.79
CA THR A 83 13.61 -21.40 -24.79
C THR A 83 12.44 -22.30 -24.44
N MET A 84 12.42 -23.53 -24.98
CA MET A 84 11.39 -24.51 -24.69
C MET A 84 11.47 -25.00 -23.24
N LEU A 85 12.68 -25.24 -22.73
CA LEU A 85 12.89 -25.62 -21.34
C LEU A 85 12.40 -24.55 -20.35
N ALA A 86 12.69 -23.28 -20.61
CA ALA A 86 12.15 -22.17 -19.83
C ALA A 86 10.61 -22.09 -19.90
N CYS A 87 10.01 -22.45 -21.04
CA CYS A 87 8.56 -22.49 -21.22
C CYS A 87 7.88 -23.45 -20.25
N TYR A 88 8.42 -24.66 -20.06
CA TYR A 88 7.88 -25.64 -19.11
C TYR A 88 7.86 -25.09 -17.69
N PHE A 89 8.96 -24.49 -17.22
CA PHE A 89 9.01 -23.87 -15.88
C PHE A 89 8.06 -22.69 -15.72
N HIS A 90 7.93 -21.83 -16.73
CA HIS A 90 6.96 -20.72 -16.70
C HIS A 90 5.50 -21.18 -16.62
N ASN A 91 5.20 -22.44 -16.95
CA ASN A 91 3.87 -23.04 -16.85
C ASN A 91 3.77 -24.06 -15.70
N PHE A 92 4.72 -24.06 -14.75
CA PHE A 92 4.75 -24.94 -13.57
C PHE A 92 4.76 -26.45 -13.90
N ASP A 93 5.25 -26.82 -15.09
CA ASP A 93 5.29 -28.21 -15.54
C ASP A 93 6.70 -28.80 -15.36
N ILE A 94 7.02 -29.15 -14.12
CA ILE A 94 8.35 -29.62 -13.71
C ILE A 94 8.66 -31.01 -14.27
N GLU A 95 7.67 -31.91 -14.31
CA GLU A 95 7.84 -33.28 -14.80
C GLU A 95 8.25 -33.29 -16.29
N ASN A 96 7.53 -32.53 -17.12
CA ASN A 96 7.88 -32.45 -18.53
C ASN A 96 9.15 -31.64 -18.77
N ALA A 97 9.50 -30.69 -17.90
CA ALA A 97 10.80 -30.01 -17.95
C ALA A 97 11.96 -31.00 -17.79
N TRP A 98 11.87 -31.93 -16.83
CA TRP A 98 12.87 -32.99 -16.64
C TRP A 98 12.93 -33.94 -17.82
N ALA A 99 11.77 -34.43 -18.29
CA ALA A 99 11.71 -35.31 -19.46
C ALA A 99 12.33 -34.63 -20.69
N PHE A 100 12.05 -33.34 -20.90
CA PHE A 100 12.62 -32.56 -21.98
C PHE A 100 14.13 -32.35 -21.81
N PHE A 101 14.58 -32.01 -20.60
CA PHE A 101 16.00 -31.84 -20.28
C PHE A 101 16.81 -33.10 -20.63
N HIS A 102 16.32 -34.28 -20.28
CA HIS A 102 16.97 -35.54 -20.64
C HIS A 102 17.06 -35.75 -22.15
N ARG A 103 16.03 -35.34 -22.90
CA ARG A 103 15.99 -35.41 -24.38
C ARG A 103 16.91 -34.43 -25.10
N ILE A 104 17.42 -33.38 -24.44
CA ILE A 104 18.33 -32.41 -25.07
C ILE A 104 19.61 -33.12 -25.56
N PRO A 105 19.92 -33.09 -26.88
CA PRO A 105 21.05 -33.82 -27.47
C PRO A 105 22.41 -33.39 -26.92
N PHE A 106 22.61 -32.08 -26.73
CA PHE A 106 23.81 -31.49 -26.14
C PHE A 106 23.42 -30.49 -25.06
N LYS A 107 23.80 -30.79 -23.82
CA LYS A 107 23.46 -29.98 -22.65
C LYS A 107 24.54 -28.93 -22.43
N ASP A 108 24.27 -27.69 -22.80
CA ASP A 108 25.15 -26.55 -22.55
C ASP A 108 24.93 -25.96 -21.14
N ILE A 109 25.84 -25.10 -20.67
CA ILE A 109 25.73 -24.48 -19.35
C ILE A 109 24.39 -23.73 -19.17
N ALA A 110 23.82 -23.17 -20.25
CA ALA A 110 22.58 -22.44 -20.19
C ALA A 110 21.36 -23.34 -19.92
N CYS A 111 21.27 -24.56 -20.47
CA CYS A 111 20.18 -25.48 -20.14
C CYS A 111 20.23 -25.92 -18.67
N TRP A 112 21.43 -26.19 -18.13
CA TRP A 112 21.64 -26.50 -16.72
C TRP A 112 21.22 -25.34 -15.82
N ASN A 113 21.63 -24.11 -16.15
CA ASN A 113 21.22 -22.91 -15.41
C ASN A 113 19.71 -22.67 -15.48
N THR A 114 19.07 -22.98 -16.60
CA THR A 114 17.63 -22.85 -16.78
C THR A 114 16.88 -23.84 -15.89
N MET A 115 17.33 -25.10 -15.81
CA MET A 115 16.80 -26.08 -14.85
C MET A 115 16.94 -25.61 -13.41
N ILE A 116 18.16 -25.24 -12.99
CA ILE A 116 18.43 -24.79 -11.62
C ILE A 116 17.54 -23.59 -11.26
N SER A 117 17.49 -22.57 -12.12
CA SER A 117 16.68 -21.37 -11.88
C SER A 117 15.19 -21.68 -11.81
N GLY A 118 14.70 -22.58 -12.69
CA GLY A 118 13.30 -23.00 -12.72
C GLY A 118 12.89 -23.80 -11.48
N LEU A 119 13.71 -24.78 -11.08
CA LEU A 119 13.50 -25.54 -9.85
C LEU A 119 13.53 -24.63 -8.61
N SER A 120 14.50 -23.71 -8.55
CA SER A 120 14.57 -22.72 -7.46
C SER A 120 13.35 -21.80 -7.40
N GLN A 121 12.85 -21.32 -8.53
CA GLN A 121 11.65 -20.46 -8.58
C GLN A 121 10.37 -21.20 -8.15
N ASN A 122 10.31 -22.51 -8.38
CA ASN A 122 9.20 -23.35 -7.95
C ASN A 122 9.36 -23.92 -6.52
N GLY A 123 10.45 -23.59 -5.83
CA GLY A 123 10.70 -24.02 -4.45
C GLY A 123 11.35 -25.39 -4.29
N GLU A 124 11.67 -26.09 -5.39
CA GLU A 124 12.25 -27.43 -5.39
C GLU A 124 13.77 -27.40 -5.17
N MET A 125 14.19 -26.86 -4.01
CA MET A 125 15.60 -26.61 -3.73
C MET A 125 16.43 -27.89 -3.53
N SER A 126 15.81 -28.99 -3.11
CA SER A 126 16.49 -30.29 -2.97
C SER A 126 16.93 -30.82 -4.34
N GLU A 127 16.01 -30.85 -5.31
CA GLU A 127 16.29 -31.26 -6.69
C GLU A 127 17.28 -30.30 -7.37
N ALA A 128 17.11 -28.98 -7.15
CA ALA A 128 18.03 -27.98 -7.67
C ALA A 128 19.46 -28.20 -7.15
N MET A 129 19.62 -28.58 -5.88
CA MET A 129 20.93 -28.81 -5.26
C MET A 129 21.59 -30.11 -5.75
N GLU A 130 20.80 -31.16 -6.00
CA GLU A 130 21.29 -32.39 -6.63
C GLU A 130 21.77 -32.12 -8.06
N LEU A 131 20.96 -31.42 -8.85
CA LEU A 131 21.31 -31.04 -10.21
C LEU A 131 22.53 -30.10 -10.24
N PHE A 132 22.60 -29.13 -9.33
CA PHE A 132 23.75 -28.27 -9.18
C PHE A 132 25.01 -29.10 -8.87
N SER A 133 24.92 -30.09 -7.99
CA SER A 133 26.06 -30.94 -7.63
C SER A 133 26.58 -31.73 -8.83
N THR A 134 25.69 -32.29 -9.65
CA THR A 134 26.02 -33.07 -10.86
C THR A 134 26.47 -32.22 -12.06
N MET A 135 26.18 -30.92 -12.06
CA MET A 135 26.55 -30.00 -13.13
C MET A 135 28.07 -30.01 -13.40
N PRO A 136 28.53 -30.34 -14.64
CA PRO A 136 29.94 -30.50 -14.95
C PRO A 136 30.78 -29.25 -14.74
N GLU A 137 30.28 -28.10 -15.20
CA GLU A 137 30.91 -26.79 -15.04
C GLU A 137 29.94 -25.82 -14.38
N LYS A 138 30.39 -25.16 -13.31
CA LYS A 138 29.59 -24.19 -12.56
C LYS A 138 30.14 -22.80 -12.80
N ASN A 139 29.29 -21.88 -13.24
CA ASN A 139 29.66 -20.48 -13.46
C ASN A 139 28.98 -19.55 -12.45
N SER A 140 29.23 -18.25 -12.53
CA SER A 140 28.63 -17.29 -11.61
C SER A 140 27.09 -17.31 -11.61
N VAL A 141 26.46 -17.69 -12.72
CA VAL A 141 25.00 -17.76 -12.84
C VAL A 141 24.45 -18.95 -12.05
N SER A 142 25.05 -20.14 -12.16
CA SER A 142 24.60 -21.33 -11.41
C SER A 142 24.69 -21.11 -9.90
N TRP A 143 25.82 -20.54 -9.42
CA TRP A 143 25.98 -20.21 -8.00
C TRP A 143 24.97 -19.17 -7.53
N SER A 144 24.75 -18.11 -8.32
CA SER A 144 23.80 -17.04 -7.95
C SER A 144 22.36 -17.54 -7.90
N ALA A 145 21.97 -18.41 -8.84
CA ALA A 145 20.63 -19.01 -8.88
C ALA A 145 20.35 -19.86 -7.64
N MET A 146 21.30 -20.72 -7.24
CA MET A 146 21.16 -21.53 -6.02
C MET A 146 21.05 -20.65 -4.76
N ILE A 147 21.90 -19.62 -4.64
CA ILE A 147 21.87 -18.70 -3.50
C ILE A 147 20.53 -17.96 -3.44
N SER A 148 20.05 -17.42 -4.56
CA SER A 148 18.74 -16.77 -4.64
C SER A 148 17.61 -17.72 -4.28
N GLY A 149 17.65 -18.96 -4.76
CA GLY A 149 16.66 -19.98 -4.41
C GLY A 149 16.56 -20.25 -2.91
N PHE A 150 17.70 -20.49 -2.24
CA PHE A 150 17.73 -20.69 -0.79
C PHE A 150 17.32 -19.45 0.01
N VAL A 151 17.66 -18.24 -0.48
CA VAL A 151 17.17 -16.99 0.12
C VAL A 151 15.64 -16.89 0.03
N GLU A 152 15.05 -17.26 -1.11
CA GLU A 152 13.59 -17.19 -1.29
C GLU A 152 12.84 -18.21 -0.43
N THR A 153 13.36 -19.43 -0.30
CA THR A 153 12.80 -20.46 0.60
C THR A 153 13.08 -20.20 2.08
N GLY A 154 14.02 -19.29 2.39
CA GLY A 154 14.32 -18.83 3.74
C GLY A 154 15.41 -19.59 4.48
N ASP A 155 16.07 -20.54 3.82
CA ASP A 155 17.27 -21.21 4.36
C ASP A 155 18.51 -20.33 4.14
N LEU A 156 18.67 -19.34 5.00
CA LEU A 156 19.82 -18.43 4.95
C LEU A 156 21.14 -19.15 5.23
N ASP A 157 21.15 -20.24 5.99
CA ASP A 157 22.39 -20.92 6.35
C ASP A 157 22.97 -21.67 5.15
N ALA A 158 22.13 -22.37 4.38
CA ALA A 158 22.52 -22.96 3.11
C ALA A 158 22.98 -21.89 2.10
N ALA A 159 22.26 -20.76 2.03
CA ALA A 159 22.63 -19.64 1.16
C ALA A 159 24.01 -19.06 1.51
N VAL A 160 24.30 -18.83 2.80
CA VAL A 160 25.61 -18.38 3.29
C VAL A 160 26.70 -19.40 2.94
N GLY A 161 26.44 -20.69 3.17
CA GLY A 161 27.39 -21.76 2.86
C GLY A 161 27.77 -21.79 1.38
N LEU A 162 26.79 -21.67 0.48
CA LEU A 162 27.03 -21.58 -0.96
C LEU A 162 27.74 -20.29 -1.36
N PHE A 163 27.35 -19.16 -0.77
CA PHE A 163 27.98 -17.87 -1.02
C PHE A 163 29.47 -17.88 -0.66
N GLN A 164 29.84 -18.49 0.48
CA GLN A 164 31.23 -18.63 0.90
C GLN A 164 32.03 -19.53 -0.06
N ARG A 165 31.46 -20.67 -0.45
CA ARG A 165 32.07 -21.65 -1.38
C ARG A 165 32.18 -21.17 -2.82
N ALA A 166 31.37 -20.19 -3.23
CA ALA A 166 31.39 -19.66 -4.59
C ALA A 166 32.78 -19.08 -4.91
N PRO A 167 33.47 -19.59 -5.96
CA PRO A 167 34.81 -19.13 -6.34
C PRO A 167 34.86 -17.64 -6.70
N VAL A 168 33.83 -17.18 -7.40
CA VAL A 168 33.63 -15.78 -7.77
C VAL A 168 32.21 -15.37 -7.36
N LYS A 169 32.11 -14.44 -6.42
CA LYS A 169 30.85 -13.91 -5.91
C LYS A 169 30.36 -12.80 -6.84
N SER A 170 29.38 -13.12 -7.67
CA SER A 170 28.78 -12.16 -8.61
C SER A 170 28.03 -11.04 -7.87
N VAL A 171 27.82 -9.89 -8.51
CA VAL A 171 26.97 -8.81 -7.95
C VAL A 171 25.56 -9.32 -7.64
N VAL A 172 25.06 -10.28 -8.43
CA VAL A 172 23.74 -10.92 -8.20
C VAL A 172 23.75 -11.74 -6.91
N ALA A 173 24.78 -12.54 -6.68
CA ALA A 173 24.92 -13.32 -5.44
C ALA A 173 25.02 -12.42 -4.20
N TRP A 174 25.80 -11.33 -4.27
CA TRP A 174 25.86 -10.33 -3.19
C TRP A 174 24.49 -9.69 -2.93
N THR A 175 23.80 -9.27 -4.00
CA THR A 175 22.49 -8.63 -3.89
C THR A 175 21.43 -9.59 -3.34
N ALA A 176 21.48 -10.87 -3.72
CA ALA A 176 20.59 -11.91 -3.18
C ALA A 176 20.76 -12.09 -1.67
N MET A 177 22.01 -12.15 -1.19
CA MET A 177 22.28 -12.24 0.25
C MET A 177 21.80 -11.02 1.02
N VAL A 178 22.05 -9.81 0.49
CA VAL A 178 21.54 -8.56 1.06
C VAL A 178 20.01 -8.56 1.12
N THR A 179 19.35 -8.99 0.04
CA THR A 179 17.87 -9.12 -0.02
C THR A 179 17.37 -10.08 1.05
N GLY A 180 18.02 -11.25 1.18
CA GLY A 180 17.66 -12.24 2.20
C GLY A 180 17.78 -11.68 3.60
N TYR A 181 18.92 -11.06 3.94
CA TYR A 181 19.09 -10.45 5.26
C TYR A 181 18.07 -9.35 5.55
N MET A 182 17.73 -8.50 4.56
CA MET A 182 16.65 -7.52 4.72
C MET A 182 15.28 -8.17 4.93
N LYS A 183 14.93 -9.19 4.13
CA LYS A 183 13.65 -9.93 4.21
C LYS A 183 13.45 -10.58 5.58
N PHE A 184 14.53 -11.13 6.15
CA PHE A 184 14.52 -11.79 7.47
C PHE A 184 14.91 -10.85 8.63
N ARG A 185 14.84 -9.52 8.42
CA ARG A 185 15.08 -8.47 9.43
C ARG A 185 16.47 -8.53 10.10
N LYS A 186 17.48 -9.12 9.46
CA LYS A 186 18.89 -9.14 9.90
C LYS A 186 19.65 -7.95 9.32
N ILE A 187 19.21 -6.73 9.68
CA ILE A 187 19.58 -5.49 8.99
C ILE A 187 21.10 -5.22 9.07
N GLU A 188 21.72 -5.48 10.21
CA GLU A 188 23.15 -5.23 10.44
C GLU A 188 24.03 -6.12 9.55
N LEU A 189 23.60 -7.36 9.29
CA LEU A 189 24.29 -8.26 8.37
C LEU A 189 24.14 -7.81 6.92
N ALA A 190 22.96 -7.29 6.55
CA ALA A 190 22.72 -6.70 5.23
C ALA A 190 23.60 -5.47 5.01
N GLU A 191 23.71 -4.57 5.99
CA GLU A 191 24.59 -3.40 5.98
C GLU A 191 26.04 -3.79 5.78
N LYS A 192 26.55 -4.72 6.60
CA LYS A 192 27.92 -5.23 6.49
C LYS A 192 28.19 -5.83 5.11
N MET A 193 27.31 -6.70 4.63
CA MET A 193 27.47 -7.28 3.29
C MET A 193 27.46 -6.21 2.21
N PHE A 194 26.53 -5.26 2.29
CA PHE A 194 26.46 -4.17 1.33
C PHE A 194 27.72 -3.30 1.34
N GLU A 195 28.36 -3.09 2.49
CA GLU A 195 29.65 -2.38 2.64
C GLU A 195 30.85 -3.17 2.08
N GLU A 196 30.83 -4.49 2.21
CA GLU A 196 31.87 -5.38 1.67
C GLU A 196 31.73 -5.63 0.15
N MET A 197 30.59 -5.29 -0.46
CA MET A 197 30.37 -5.46 -1.91
C MET A 197 31.46 -4.75 -2.74
N PRO A 198 32.24 -5.48 -3.56
CA PRO A 198 33.30 -4.88 -4.38
C PRO A 198 32.77 -3.92 -5.44
N VAL A 199 31.62 -4.28 -6.05
CA VAL A 199 30.95 -3.49 -7.07
C VAL A 199 29.47 -3.40 -6.72
N ARG A 200 28.96 -2.16 -6.68
CA ARG A 200 27.53 -1.87 -6.45
C ARG A 200 26.92 -1.32 -7.71
N ASN A 201 25.82 -1.93 -8.14
CA ASN A 201 25.00 -1.44 -9.24
C ASN A 201 23.68 -0.88 -8.70
N LEU A 202 22.86 -0.29 -9.59
CA LEU A 202 21.57 0.28 -9.22
C LEU A 202 20.64 -0.70 -8.49
N VAL A 203 20.70 -1.99 -8.85
CA VAL A 203 19.88 -3.04 -8.21
C VAL A 203 20.27 -3.22 -6.74
N SER A 204 21.58 -3.30 -6.45
CA SER A 204 22.06 -3.43 -5.07
C SER A 204 21.71 -2.22 -4.20
N TRP A 205 21.77 -1.00 -4.76
CA TRP A 205 21.34 0.21 -4.05
C TRP A 205 19.84 0.20 -3.77
N ASN A 206 19.03 -0.14 -4.77
CA ASN A 206 17.58 -0.19 -4.63
C ASN A 206 17.13 -1.23 -3.60
N CYS A 207 17.77 -2.42 -3.60
CA CYS A 207 17.53 -3.48 -2.63
C CYS A 207 17.75 -3.00 -1.19
N MET A 208 18.86 -2.29 -0.92
CA MET A 208 19.11 -1.73 0.41
C MET A 208 18.10 -0.64 0.77
N ILE A 209 17.80 0.29 -0.15
CA ILE A 209 16.86 1.39 0.10
C ILE A 209 15.45 0.85 0.38
N SER A 210 14.96 -0.10 -0.42
CA SER A 210 13.65 -0.74 -0.19
C SER A 210 13.65 -1.56 1.10
N GLY A 211 14.71 -2.33 1.34
CA GLY A 211 14.87 -3.13 2.56
C GLY A 211 14.82 -2.28 3.83
N TYR A 212 15.43 -1.10 3.84
CA TYR A 212 15.31 -0.16 4.95
C TYR A 212 13.87 0.33 5.15
N VAL A 213 13.18 0.71 4.08
CA VAL A 213 11.80 1.22 4.13
C VAL A 213 10.83 0.14 4.63
N GLU A 214 10.99 -1.10 4.17
CA GLU A 214 10.20 -2.28 4.58
C GLU A 214 10.45 -2.69 6.04
N ASN A 215 11.67 -2.45 6.55
CA ASN A 215 12.05 -2.70 7.94
C ASN A 215 11.83 -1.51 8.88
N CYS A 216 10.95 -0.56 8.52
CA CYS A 216 10.62 0.61 9.33
C CYS A 216 11.81 1.55 9.64
N ARG A 217 12.91 1.45 8.88
CA ARG A 217 14.10 2.34 8.96
C ARG A 217 14.15 3.29 7.76
N ALA A 218 13.00 3.90 7.43
CA ALA A 218 12.86 4.75 6.25
C ALA A 218 13.84 5.95 6.22
N GLU A 219 14.27 6.46 7.38
CA GLU A 219 15.25 7.55 7.45
C GLU A 219 16.62 7.11 6.91
N ASP A 220 17.05 5.89 7.21
CA ASP A 220 18.31 5.33 6.71
C ASP A 220 18.21 5.04 5.21
N GLY A 221 17.06 4.59 4.73
CA GLY A 221 16.78 4.46 3.30
C GLY A 221 16.90 5.80 2.56
N LEU A 222 16.39 6.89 3.14
CA LEU A 222 16.50 8.25 2.58
C LEU A 222 17.95 8.76 2.58
N LYS A 223 18.70 8.56 3.67
CA LYS A 223 20.13 8.88 3.75
C LYS A 223 20.92 8.12 2.68
N LEU A 224 20.62 6.84 2.49
CA LEU A 224 21.27 6.00 1.48
C LEU A 224 20.93 6.46 0.05
N PHE A 225 19.68 6.83 -0.22
CA PHE A 225 19.28 7.40 -1.50
C PHE A 225 20.06 8.69 -1.82
N ARG A 226 20.20 9.59 -0.83
CA ARG A 226 21.01 10.81 -1.00
C ARG A 226 22.47 10.49 -1.31
N LYS A 227 23.06 9.49 -0.64
CA LYS A 227 24.42 9.00 -0.92
C LYS A 227 24.54 8.43 -2.33
N MET A 228 23.57 7.61 -2.76
CA MET A 228 23.51 7.04 -4.11
C MET A 228 23.53 8.14 -5.18
N VAL A 229 22.66 9.16 -5.04
CA VAL A 229 22.61 10.30 -5.97
C VAL A 229 23.90 11.13 -5.92
N GLY A 230 24.45 11.36 -4.73
CA GLY A 230 25.70 12.10 -4.54
C GLY A 230 26.92 11.43 -5.19
N LEU A 231 26.90 10.09 -5.34
CA LEU A 231 27.90 9.31 -6.06
C LEU A 231 27.66 9.26 -7.59
N GLY A 232 26.66 9.98 -8.09
CA GLY A 232 26.34 10.04 -9.53
C GLY A 232 25.53 8.86 -10.05
N VAL A 233 25.05 7.96 -9.18
CA VAL A 233 24.18 6.84 -9.59
C VAL A 233 22.78 7.37 -9.86
N LYS A 234 22.34 7.27 -11.12
CA LYS A 234 21.03 7.79 -11.55
C LYS A 234 19.89 6.88 -11.06
N PRO A 235 18.89 7.42 -10.34
CA PRO A 235 17.71 6.66 -9.91
C PRO A 235 16.87 6.14 -11.09
N ASN A 236 16.18 5.02 -10.89
CA ASN A 236 15.14 4.52 -11.79
C ASN A 236 13.75 4.61 -11.12
N PRO A 237 12.65 4.24 -11.80
CA PRO A 237 11.31 4.28 -11.21
C PRO A 237 11.21 3.53 -9.86
N SER A 238 11.84 2.36 -9.74
CA SER A 238 11.86 1.60 -8.48
C SER A 238 12.56 2.36 -7.35
N SER A 239 13.69 3.03 -7.64
CA SER A 239 14.38 3.89 -6.66
C SER A 239 13.45 4.99 -6.14
N PHE A 240 12.71 5.66 -7.04
CA PHE A 240 11.76 6.70 -6.70
C PHE A 240 10.59 6.16 -5.88
N SER A 241 10.01 5.01 -6.27
CA SER A 241 8.93 4.38 -5.52
C SER A 241 9.33 4.05 -4.08
N SER A 242 10.51 3.45 -3.88
CA SER A 242 11.01 3.11 -2.54
C SER A 242 11.26 4.35 -1.68
N VAL A 243 11.93 5.37 -2.22
CA VAL A 243 12.24 6.58 -1.44
C VAL A 243 10.98 7.39 -1.12
N LEU A 244 10.03 7.50 -2.05
CA LEU A 244 8.75 8.20 -1.84
C LEU A 244 7.83 7.44 -0.88
N LEU A 245 7.88 6.10 -0.88
CA LEU A 245 7.23 5.30 0.16
C LEU A 245 7.86 5.59 1.53
N GLY A 246 9.18 5.70 1.61
CA GLY A 246 9.89 6.15 2.82
C GLY A 246 9.41 7.53 3.32
N CYS A 247 9.31 8.51 2.42
CA CYS A 247 8.75 9.83 2.75
C CYS A 247 7.31 9.75 3.26
N SER A 248 6.48 8.90 2.63
CA SER A 248 5.08 8.68 3.02
C SER A 248 4.93 8.06 4.41
N ASN A 249 5.82 7.12 4.74
CA ASN A 249 5.82 6.42 6.03
C ASN A 249 6.27 7.33 7.17
N LEU A 250 7.28 8.18 6.93
CA LEU A 250 7.73 9.19 7.89
C LEU A 250 6.85 10.44 7.90
N SER A 251 5.95 10.56 6.93
CA SER A 251 5.21 11.79 6.63
C SER A 251 6.13 13.01 6.39
N ALA A 252 7.33 12.77 5.85
CA ALA A 252 8.37 13.76 5.59
C ALA A 252 8.11 14.51 4.27
N LEU A 253 7.14 15.44 4.29
CA LEU A 253 6.67 16.16 3.11
C LEU A 253 7.79 16.93 2.39
N GLU A 254 8.66 17.61 3.14
CA GLU A 254 9.69 18.46 2.55
C GLU A 254 10.78 17.64 1.84
N LEU A 255 11.12 16.46 2.38
CA LEU A 255 11.97 15.50 1.68
C LEU A 255 11.27 14.95 0.43
N GLY A 256 9.97 14.64 0.53
CA GLY A 256 9.15 14.24 -0.62
C GLY A 256 9.14 15.27 -1.75
N LYS A 257 9.01 16.56 -1.42
CA LYS A 257 9.12 17.68 -2.39
C LYS A 257 10.50 17.79 -3.02
N GLN A 258 11.57 17.56 -2.25
CA GLN A 258 12.93 17.54 -2.81
C GLN A 258 13.11 16.39 -3.82
N VAL A 259 12.59 15.20 -3.49
CA VAL A 259 12.58 14.06 -4.41
C VAL A 259 11.73 14.35 -5.65
N HIS A 260 10.55 14.96 -5.49
CA HIS A 260 9.71 15.39 -6.61
C HIS A 260 10.47 16.36 -7.53
N GLN A 261 11.10 17.40 -6.98
CA GLN A 261 11.87 18.36 -7.76
C GLN A 261 13.04 17.71 -8.51
N TYR A 262 13.68 16.71 -7.91
CA TYR A 262 14.71 15.92 -8.58
C TYR A 262 14.12 15.06 -9.71
N ALA A 263 12.95 14.45 -9.51
CA ALA A 263 12.24 13.69 -10.54
C ALA A 263 11.84 14.57 -11.73
N CYS A 264 11.36 15.80 -11.49
CA CYS A 264 11.01 16.77 -12.54
C CYS A 264 12.19 17.13 -13.45
N LYS A 265 13.41 17.14 -12.89
CA LYS A 265 14.65 17.41 -13.65
C LYS A 265 15.19 16.17 -14.37
N SER A 266 14.53 15.03 -14.23
CA SER A 266 14.95 13.76 -14.81
C SER A 266 14.06 13.37 -16.01
N PRO A 267 14.54 12.51 -16.92
CA PRO A 267 13.72 11.94 -17.99
C PRO A 267 12.51 11.12 -17.48
N LEU A 268 12.44 10.85 -16.17
CA LEU A 268 11.40 10.03 -15.55
C LEU A 268 10.19 10.85 -15.07
N TYR A 269 10.15 12.17 -15.29
CA TYR A 269 9.03 13.02 -14.85
C TYR A 269 7.66 12.52 -15.36
N PHE A 270 7.58 12.06 -16.61
CA PHE A 270 6.34 11.54 -17.20
C PHE A 270 6.14 10.03 -17.01
N ASN A 271 6.96 9.37 -16.18
CA ASN A 271 6.81 7.95 -15.92
C ASN A 271 5.61 7.70 -14.99
N THR A 272 4.67 6.86 -15.42
CA THR A 272 3.44 6.55 -14.65
C THR A 272 3.75 6.04 -13.25
N THR A 273 4.73 5.14 -13.08
CA THR A 273 5.09 4.59 -11.76
C THR A 273 5.62 5.67 -10.81
N VAL A 274 6.44 6.60 -11.31
CA VAL A 274 6.94 7.74 -10.53
C VAL A 274 5.79 8.69 -10.19
N GLY A 275 4.93 9.03 -11.15
CA GLY A 275 3.74 9.85 -10.93
C GLY A 275 2.80 9.26 -9.87
N THR A 276 2.49 7.97 -9.95
CA THR A 276 1.66 7.26 -8.96
C THR A 276 2.32 7.23 -7.58
N SER A 277 3.63 7.05 -7.50
CA SER A 277 4.36 7.08 -6.22
C SER A 277 4.33 8.48 -5.59
N LEU A 278 4.49 9.54 -6.40
CA LEU A 278 4.39 10.93 -5.96
C LEU A 278 2.99 11.27 -5.48
N LEU A 279 1.95 10.85 -6.20
CA LEU A 279 0.54 10.99 -5.79
C LEU A 279 0.30 10.37 -4.41
N SER A 280 0.71 9.12 -4.23
CA SER A 280 0.57 8.41 -2.96
C SER A 280 1.31 9.15 -1.82
N MET A 281 2.50 9.68 -2.10
CA MET A 281 3.28 10.46 -1.14
C MET A 281 2.59 11.76 -0.73
N TYR A 282 2.12 12.57 -1.68
CA TYR A 282 1.42 13.81 -1.36
C TYR A 282 0.15 13.57 -0.56
N CYS A 283 -0.67 12.57 -0.95
CA CYS A 283 -1.84 12.16 -0.17
C CYS A 283 -1.44 11.76 1.26
N LYS A 284 -0.48 10.84 1.42
CA LYS A 284 -0.04 10.35 2.74
C LYS A 284 0.74 11.38 3.58
N CYS A 285 1.18 12.49 3.00
CA CYS A 285 1.78 13.62 3.72
C CYS A 285 0.78 14.74 4.04
N GLY A 286 -0.50 14.62 3.66
CA GLY A 286 -1.54 15.58 3.99
C GLY A 286 -1.76 16.69 2.95
N GLU A 287 -1.05 16.67 1.82
CA GLU A 287 -1.11 17.69 0.75
C GLU A 287 -1.96 17.23 -0.42
N LEU A 288 -3.28 17.20 -0.18
CA LEU A 288 -4.24 16.70 -1.16
C LEU A 288 -4.39 17.59 -2.40
N ASP A 289 -4.20 18.90 -2.26
CA ASP A 289 -4.33 19.83 -3.39
C ASP A 289 -3.22 19.63 -4.42
N ASP A 290 -1.97 19.46 -3.97
CA ASP A 290 -0.84 19.17 -4.86
C ASP A 290 -0.96 17.76 -5.47
N ALA A 291 -1.49 16.79 -4.72
CA ALA A 291 -1.84 15.48 -5.27
C ALA A 291 -2.88 15.62 -6.40
N GLY A 292 -3.91 16.45 -6.21
CA GLY A 292 -4.93 16.70 -7.24
C GLY A 292 -4.38 17.34 -8.51
N LYS A 293 -3.49 18.34 -8.37
CA LYS A 293 -2.81 18.96 -9.52
C LYS A 293 -1.96 17.94 -10.28
N LEU A 294 -1.13 17.18 -9.56
CA LEU A 294 -0.30 16.14 -10.15
C LEU A 294 -1.15 15.07 -10.84
N PHE A 295 -2.30 14.71 -10.26
CA PHE A 295 -3.23 13.77 -10.87
C PHE A 295 -3.73 14.32 -12.20
N GLY A 296 -4.08 15.61 -12.28
CA GLY A 296 -4.40 16.29 -13.53
C GLY A 296 -3.29 16.18 -14.58
N GLU A 297 -2.04 16.40 -14.19
CA GLU A 297 -0.86 16.40 -15.06
C GLU A 297 -0.48 15.00 -15.61
N VAL A 298 -0.77 13.92 -14.89
CA VAL A 298 -0.45 12.55 -15.32
C VAL A 298 -1.19 12.21 -16.63
N ARG A 299 -0.44 12.11 -17.73
CA ARG A 299 -0.97 11.84 -19.08
C ARG A 299 -1.64 10.48 -19.22
N GLN A 300 -0.98 9.43 -18.70
CA GLN A 300 -1.49 8.06 -18.72
C GLN A 300 -1.73 7.60 -17.28
N LYS A 301 -3.01 7.63 -16.89
CA LYS A 301 -3.48 7.18 -15.59
C LYS A 301 -3.81 5.69 -15.66
N ASP A 302 -3.07 4.88 -14.92
CA ASP A 302 -3.40 3.47 -14.70
C ASP A 302 -4.37 3.31 -13.53
N THR A 303 -4.92 2.10 -13.34
CA THR A 303 -5.82 1.77 -12.22
C THR A 303 -5.20 2.16 -10.87
N VAL A 304 -3.89 2.02 -10.69
CA VAL A 304 -3.19 2.36 -9.44
C VAL A 304 -3.22 3.87 -9.15
N SER A 305 -3.06 4.71 -10.17
CA SER A 305 -3.15 6.17 -10.03
C SER A 305 -4.57 6.62 -9.63
N TRP A 306 -5.62 6.04 -10.22
CA TRP A 306 -7.01 6.28 -9.82
C TRP A 306 -7.27 5.85 -8.38
N ASN A 307 -6.86 4.62 -8.03
CA ASN A 307 -7.01 4.08 -6.68
C ASN A 307 -6.28 4.93 -5.63
N SER A 308 -5.10 5.46 -5.96
CA SER A 308 -4.34 6.35 -5.08
C SER A 308 -5.09 7.65 -4.78
N MET A 309 -5.73 8.25 -5.78
CA MET A 309 -6.47 9.50 -5.61
C MET A 309 -7.84 9.29 -4.93
N ILE A 310 -8.58 8.24 -5.30
CA ILE A 310 -9.84 7.86 -4.64
C ILE A 310 -9.58 7.58 -3.15
N SER A 311 -8.55 6.78 -2.83
CA SER A 311 -8.15 6.52 -1.44
C SER A 311 -7.73 7.79 -0.72
N GLY A 312 -6.98 8.67 -1.39
CA GLY A 312 -6.56 9.96 -0.83
C GLY A 312 -7.76 10.83 -0.42
N TYR A 313 -8.75 11.01 -1.30
CA TYR A 313 -9.96 11.74 -0.95
C TYR A 313 -10.74 11.07 0.19
N ALA A 314 -10.88 9.75 0.18
CA ALA A 314 -11.54 8.99 1.23
C ALA A 314 -10.87 9.22 2.61
N GLN A 315 -9.55 9.07 2.67
CA GLN A 315 -8.75 9.25 3.90
C GLN A 315 -8.77 10.70 4.41
N HIS A 316 -9.08 11.69 3.56
CA HIS A 316 -9.12 13.09 3.98
C HIS A 316 -10.54 13.59 4.36
N GLY A 317 -11.53 12.69 4.35
CA GLY A 317 -12.93 13.01 4.67
C GLY A 317 -13.74 13.53 3.48
N PHE A 318 -13.18 13.53 2.27
CA PHE A 318 -13.85 14.00 1.05
C PHE A 318 -14.53 12.85 0.29
N GLY A 319 -15.33 12.03 0.98
CA GLY A 319 -15.90 10.80 0.41
C GLY A 319 -16.72 11.03 -0.86
N ARG A 320 -17.50 12.12 -0.95
CA ARG A 320 -18.24 12.46 -2.19
C ARG A 320 -17.33 12.74 -3.38
N LYS A 321 -16.19 13.41 -3.17
CA LYS A 321 -15.18 13.63 -4.24
C LYS A 321 -14.54 12.32 -4.68
N ALA A 322 -14.27 11.41 -3.74
CA ALA A 322 -13.76 10.08 -4.04
C ALA A 322 -14.73 9.29 -4.93
N LEU A 323 -16.03 9.31 -4.60
CA LEU A 323 -17.07 8.66 -5.41
C LEU A 323 -17.25 9.31 -6.79
N GLY A 324 -17.12 10.65 -6.88
CA GLY A 324 -17.09 11.36 -8.16
C GLY A 324 -15.94 10.90 -9.06
N LEU A 325 -14.73 10.73 -8.50
CA LEU A 325 -13.59 10.16 -9.24
C LEU A 325 -13.81 8.70 -9.65
N PHE A 326 -14.45 7.88 -8.81
CA PHE A 326 -14.82 6.52 -9.20
C PHE A 326 -15.81 6.51 -10.38
N GLY A 327 -16.80 7.40 -10.37
CA GLY A 327 -17.69 7.62 -11.51
C GLY A 327 -16.94 8.04 -12.78
N GLU A 328 -15.95 8.92 -12.66
CA GLU A 328 -15.09 9.30 -13.79
C GLU A 328 -14.22 8.14 -14.31
N MET A 329 -13.65 7.34 -13.42
CA MET A 329 -12.89 6.13 -13.76
C MET A 329 -13.74 5.18 -14.63
N ASN A 330 -14.99 4.96 -14.23
CA ASN A 330 -15.96 4.14 -14.97
C ASN A 330 -16.31 4.76 -16.33
N ARG A 331 -16.58 6.08 -16.38
CA ARG A 331 -16.86 6.79 -17.65
C ARG A 331 -15.70 6.70 -18.64
N ARG A 332 -14.45 6.74 -18.14
CA ARG A 332 -13.23 6.57 -18.95
C ARG A 332 -12.91 5.10 -19.26
N ARG A 333 -13.78 4.16 -18.87
CA ARG A 333 -13.65 2.70 -19.09
C ARG A 333 -12.35 2.12 -18.52
N VAL A 334 -11.83 2.71 -17.44
CA VAL A 334 -10.71 2.13 -16.69
C VAL A 334 -11.29 1.07 -15.77
N LYS A 335 -10.86 -0.18 -15.93
CA LYS A 335 -11.42 -1.32 -15.18
C LYS A 335 -11.09 -1.19 -13.68
N PRO A 336 -12.09 -1.13 -12.79
CA PRO A 336 -11.90 -1.23 -11.35
C PRO A 336 -11.28 -2.57 -10.95
N ASP A 337 -10.46 -2.55 -9.91
CA ASP A 337 -9.95 -3.75 -9.26
C ASP A 337 -10.42 -3.82 -7.80
N TRP A 338 -10.00 -4.86 -7.08
CA TRP A 338 -10.33 -5.02 -5.68
C TRP A 338 -9.84 -3.83 -4.82
N ILE A 339 -8.70 -3.22 -5.17
CA ILE A 339 -8.20 -2.04 -4.43
C ILE A 339 -9.13 -0.83 -4.64
N THR A 340 -9.72 -0.69 -5.84
CA THR A 340 -10.72 0.35 -6.12
C THR A 340 -11.91 0.25 -5.16
N PHE A 341 -12.44 -0.96 -4.94
CA PHE A 341 -13.59 -1.15 -4.06
C PHE A 341 -13.25 -0.97 -2.57
N VAL A 342 -12.05 -1.33 -2.12
CA VAL A 342 -11.57 -0.93 -0.77
C VAL A 342 -11.63 0.59 -0.61
N ALA A 343 -11.18 1.35 -1.60
CA ALA A 343 -11.17 2.81 -1.57
C ALA A 343 -12.59 3.41 -1.60
N VAL A 344 -13.49 2.88 -2.42
CA VAL A 344 -14.90 3.29 -2.52
C VAL A 344 -15.67 2.99 -1.23
N LEU A 345 -15.50 1.79 -0.65
CA LEU A 345 -16.12 1.43 0.62
C LEU A 345 -15.58 2.29 1.77
N SER A 346 -14.27 2.58 1.77
CA SER A 346 -13.66 3.51 2.72
C SER A 346 -14.23 4.93 2.57
N ALA A 347 -14.47 5.40 1.35
CA ALA A 347 -15.12 6.69 1.10
C ALA A 347 -16.54 6.74 1.67
N CYS A 348 -17.32 5.67 1.47
CA CYS A 348 -18.67 5.53 2.04
C CYS A 348 -18.63 5.51 3.57
N ASN A 349 -17.70 4.75 4.15
CA ASN A 349 -17.46 4.66 5.60
C ASN A 349 -17.14 6.02 6.22
N HIS A 350 -16.24 6.79 5.60
CA HIS A 350 -15.85 8.09 6.13
C HIS A 350 -16.90 9.19 5.92
N ALA A 351 -17.74 9.07 4.89
CA ALA A 351 -18.84 10.00 4.62
C ALA A 351 -20.19 9.60 5.25
N GLY A 352 -20.26 8.45 5.93
CA GLY A 352 -21.49 7.92 6.52
C GLY A 352 -22.56 7.49 5.51
N LEU A 353 -22.16 7.18 4.28
CA LEU A 353 -23.06 6.75 3.19
C LEU A 353 -23.34 5.24 3.31
N VAL A 354 -24.10 4.85 4.33
CA VAL A 354 -24.32 3.44 4.70
C VAL A 354 -24.95 2.63 3.57
N ASP A 355 -26.07 3.11 3.03
CA ASP A 355 -26.83 2.37 2.02
C ASP A 355 -26.03 2.21 0.72
N LEU A 356 -25.33 3.29 0.31
CA LEU A 356 -24.46 3.25 -0.86
C LEU A 356 -23.26 2.34 -0.66
N GLY A 357 -22.68 2.29 0.54
CA GLY A 357 -21.59 1.38 0.86
C GLY A 357 -22.00 -0.10 0.81
N VAL A 358 -23.20 -0.42 1.30
CA VAL A 358 -23.77 -1.78 1.16
C VAL A 358 -24.03 -2.11 -0.31
N GLN A 359 -24.63 -1.18 -1.06
CA GLN A 359 -24.88 -1.35 -2.49
C GLN A 359 -23.58 -1.60 -3.27
N TYR A 360 -22.51 -0.84 -3.01
CA TYR A 360 -21.24 -1.04 -3.68
C TYR A 360 -20.60 -2.38 -3.32
N PHE A 361 -20.72 -2.82 -2.06
CA PHE A 361 -20.24 -4.13 -1.63
C PHE A 361 -20.90 -5.27 -2.40
N ASP A 362 -22.22 -5.20 -2.61
CA ASP A 362 -22.97 -6.21 -3.36
C ASP A 362 -22.72 -6.11 -4.89
N SER A 363 -22.62 -4.89 -5.43
CA SER A 363 -22.35 -4.66 -6.86
C SER A 363 -20.98 -5.15 -7.30
N MET A 364 -20.00 -5.14 -6.39
CA MET A 364 -18.62 -5.55 -6.67
C MET A 364 -18.55 -6.98 -7.22
N GLU A 365 -19.29 -7.91 -6.60
CA GLU A 365 -19.37 -9.30 -7.07
C GLU A 365 -20.31 -9.46 -8.26
N THR A 366 -21.49 -8.83 -8.20
CA THR A 366 -22.57 -9.05 -9.18
C THR A 366 -22.35 -8.33 -10.52
N GLU A 367 -21.83 -7.11 -10.52
CA GLU A 367 -21.64 -6.29 -11.72
C GLU A 367 -20.19 -6.28 -12.22
N TYR A 368 -19.21 -6.29 -11.30
CA TYR A 368 -17.79 -6.16 -11.66
C TYR A 368 -17.03 -7.49 -11.64
N GLY A 369 -17.62 -8.56 -11.09
CA GLY A 369 -16.99 -9.87 -10.98
C GLY A 369 -15.73 -9.87 -10.11
N ILE A 370 -15.69 -9.00 -9.09
CA ILE A 370 -14.57 -8.87 -8.17
C ILE A 370 -14.94 -9.58 -6.86
N GLU A 371 -14.18 -10.61 -6.51
CA GLU A 371 -14.40 -11.39 -5.29
C GLU A 371 -14.10 -10.57 -4.01
N ALA A 372 -14.94 -10.71 -2.98
CA ALA A 372 -14.73 -10.05 -1.71
C ALA A 372 -13.50 -10.59 -0.95
N ARG A 373 -12.60 -9.67 -0.56
CA ARG A 373 -11.38 -9.94 0.21
C ARG A 373 -11.53 -9.45 1.65
N PRO A 374 -10.64 -9.87 2.58
CA PRO A 374 -10.71 -9.43 3.98
C PRO A 374 -10.78 -7.91 4.16
N ASP A 375 -10.10 -7.13 3.31
CA ASP A 375 -10.13 -5.67 3.34
C ASP A 375 -11.52 -5.07 3.04
N HIS A 376 -12.29 -5.66 2.10
CA HIS A 376 -13.66 -5.22 1.81
C HIS A 376 -14.58 -5.46 3.00
N TYR A 377 -14.47 -6.65 3.59
CA TYR A 377 -15.23 -7.01 4.79
C TYR A 377 -14.88 -6.12 5.99
N ALA A 378 -13.61 -5.75 6.16
CA ALA A 378 -13.21 -4.80 7.19
C ALA A 378 -13.85 -3.43 6.98
N CYS A 379 -13.90 -2.93 5.74
CA CYS A 379 -14.53 -1.65 5.42
C CYS A 379 -16.04 -1.64 5.71
N ILE A 380 -16.76 -2.69 5.32
CA ILE A 380 -18.22 -2.76 5.52
C ILE A 380 -18.59 -2.99 6.99
N VAL A 381 -17.80 -3.77 7.74
CA VAL A 381 -17.99 -3.94 9.19
C VAL A 381 -17.74 -2.62 9.92
N ASP A 382 -16.72 -1.85 9.53
CA ASP A 382 -16.49 -0.51 10.08
C ASP A 382 -17.66 0.44 9.77
N LEU A 383 -18.13 0.46 8.51
CA LEU A 383 -19.26 1.29 8.09
C LEU A 383 -20.53 0.99 8.92
N LEU A 384 -20.91 -0.29 9.01
CA LEU A 384 -22.08 -0.72 9.77
C LEU A 384 -21.91 -0.50 11.28
N GLY A 385 -20.70 -0.76 11.79
CA GLY A 385 -20.35 -0.53 13.19
C GLY A 385 -20.51 0.93 13.58
N ARG A 386 -19.96 1.85 12.79
CA ARG A 386 -20.09 3.31 13.02
C ARG A 386 -21.54 3.78 12.92
N ALA A 387 -22.31 3.22 12.00
CA ALA A 387 -23.73 3.51 11.86
C ALA A 387 -24.61 2.99 13.01
N GLY A 388 -24.05 2.22 13.95
CA GLY A 388 -24.77 1.60 15.07
C GLY A 388 -25.50 0.31 14.69
N LEU A 389 -25.31 -0.18 13.47
CA LEU A 389 -25.94 -1.41 12.95
C LEU A 389 -25.12 -2.65 13.37
N LEU A 390 -24.83 -2.77 14.67
CA LEU A 390 -23.91 -3.78 15.22
C LEU A 390 -24.32 -5.22 14.90
N ASN A 391 -25.62 -5.53 14.93
CA ASN A 391 -26.13 -6.87 14.62
C ASN A 391 -25.89 -7.23 13.14
N LYS A 392 -26.09 -6.28 12.22
CA LYS A 392 -25.77 -6.48 10.80
C LYS A 392 -24.26 -6.65 10.59
N ALA A 393 -23.44 -5.90 11.34
CA ALA A 393 -21.99 -6.05 11.28
C ALA A 393 -21.54 -7.46 11.71
N VAL A 394 -22.14 -8.02 12.78
CA VAL A 394 -21.90 -9.41 13.21
C VAL A 394 -22.37 -10.42 12.18
N GLU A 395 -23.52 -10.19 11.54
CA GLU A 395 -24.01 -11.04 10.45
C GLU A 395 -23.02 -11.09 9.28
N VAL A 396 -22.47 -9.93 8.88
CA VAL A 396 -21.44 -9.86 7.84
C VAL A 396 -20.18 -10.63 8.25
N ILE A 397 -19.75 -10.54 9.52
CA ILE A 397 -18.61 -11.33 10.02
C ILE A 397 -18.88 -12.84 9.92
N LYS A 398 -20.09 -13.28 10.26
CA LYS A 398 -20.48 -14.70 10.19
C LYS A 398 -20.56 -15.24 8.75
N ARG A 399 -20.81 -14.37 7.77
CA ARG A 399 -20.88 -14.74 6.33
C ARG A 399 -19.52 -14.77 5.64
N MET A 400 -18.43 -14.39 6.31
CA MET A 400 -17.10 -14.38 5.69
C MET A 400 -16.68 -15.79 5.26
N PRO A 401 -16.14 -15.98 4.04
CA PRO A 401 -15.68 -17.29 3.56
C PRO A 401 -14.31 -17.69 4.14
N PHE A 402 -13.69 -16.84 4.97
CA PHE A 402 -12.39 -17.03 5.59
C PHE A 402 -12.42 -16.63 7.07
N LYS A 403 -11.39 -17.02 7.82
CA LYS A 403 -11.24 -16.66 9.23
C LYS A 403 -11.08 -15.14 9.38
N PRO A 404 -11.91 -14.45 10.18
CA PRO A 404 -11.79 -13.01 10.37
C PRO A 404 -10.45 -12.60 11.00
N HIS A 405 -9.89 -11.47 10.59
CA HIS A 405 -8.68 -10.90 11.18
C HIS A 405 -8.95 -10.11 12.46
N CYS A 406 -7.96 -10.03 13.34
CA CYS A 406 -8.01 -9.26 14.60
C CYS A 406 -8.49 -7.80 14.42
N ALA A 407 -8.12 -7.16 13.31
CA ALA A 407 -8.50 -5.77 13.02
C ALA A 407 -10.02 -5.56 12.90
N ILE A 408 -10.76 -6.56 12.40
CA ILE A 408 -12.22 -6.48 12.23
C ILE A 408 -12.90 -6.43 13.61
N PHE A 409 -12.49 -7.32 14.53
CA PHE A 409 -13.00 -7.34 15.89
C PHE A 409 -12.57 -6.12 16.69
N GLY A 410 -11.34 -5.62 16.51
CA GLY A 410 -10.90 -4.36 17.10
C GLY A 410 -11.75 -3.16 16.67
N THR A 411 -12.15 -3.13 15.39
CA THR A 411 -13.03 -2.10 14.83
C THR A 411 -14.44 -2.21 15.41
N LEU A 412 -14.99 -3.42 15.47
CA LEU A 412 -16.30 -3.69 16.07
C LEU A 412 -16.32 -3.33 17.57
N LEU A 413 -15.28 -3.65 18.33
CA LEU A 413 -15.12 -3.24 19.73
C LEU A 413 -15.16 -1.72 19.88
N GLY A 414 -14.45 -1.00 19.00
CA GLY A 414 -14.48 0.46 18.96
C GLY A 414 -15.90 1.00 18.76
N ALA A 415 -16.67 0.41 17.83
CA ALA A 415 -18.06 0.76 17.59
C ALA A 415 -18.96 0.43 18.79
N CYS A 416 -18.79 -0.73 19.42
CA CYS A 416 -19.56 -1.11 20.61
C CYS A 416 -19.32 -0.18 21.81
N ARG A 417 -18.10 0.35 21.97
CA ARG A 417 -17.79 1.38 22.97
C ARG A 417 -18.61 2.63 22.73
N THR A 418 -18.61 3.10 21.49
CA THR A 418 -19.31 4.30 21.03
C THR A 418 -20.82 4.10 21.31
N HIS A 419 -21.42 3.02 20.79
CA HIS A 419 -22.86 2.73 20.93
C HIS A 419 -23.28 2.06 22.26
N LYS A 420 -22.38 1.95 23.24
CA LYS A 420 -22.59 1.36 24.58
C LYS A 420 -23.26 -0.04 24.56
N ASN A 421 -22.92 -0.90 23.60
CA ASN A 421 -23.47 -2.25 23.48
C ASN A 421 -22.50 -3.30 24.08
N SER A 422 -22.86 -3.88 25.23
CA SER A 422 -21.99 -4.83 25.95
C SER A 422 -21.97 -6.23 25.35
N GLU A 423 -23.09 -6.69 24.78
CA GLU A 423 -23.21 -8.06 24.26
C GLU A 423 -22.28 -8.28 23.04
N VAL A 424 -22.36 -7.37 22.07
CA VAL A 424 -21.50 -7.44 20.88
C VAL A 424 -20.04 -7.14 21.23
N ALA A 425 -19.79 -6.31 22.24
CA ALA A 425 -18.43 -6.08 22.74
C ALA A 425 -17.80 -7.35 23.32
N GLU A 426 -18.52 -8.11 24.14
CA GLU A 426 -18.03 -9.37 24.70
C GLU A 426 -17.76 -10.40 23.58
N TYR A 427 -18.66 -10.52 22.61
CA TYR A 427 -18.45 -11.34 21.41
C TYR A 427 -17.16 -10.95 20.67
N ALA A 428 -16.99 -9.66 20.35
CA ALA A 428 -15.83 -9.19 19.59
C ALA A 428 -14.51 -9.36 20.38
N ALA A 429 -14.54 -9.14 21.68
CA ALA A 429 -13.38 -9.33 22.54
C ALA A 429 -12.95 -10.78 22.67
N GLN A 430 -13.89 -11.70 22.91
CA GLN A 430 -13.57 -13.12 23.04
C GLN A 430 -12.90 -13.64 21.75
N ASN A 431 -13.50 -13.33 20.59
CA ASN A 431 -12.93 -13.72 19.30
C ASN A 431 -11.55 -13.09 19.04
N LEU A 432 -11.33 -11.85 19.49
CA LEU A 432 -10.04 -11.18 19.34
C LEU A 432 -8.94 -11.84 20.19
N LEU A 433 -9.26 -12.23 21.42
CA LEU A 433 -8.34 -12.91 22.33
C LEU A 433 -8.06 -14.36 21.87
N ASP A 434 -9.06 -15.05 21.33
CA ASP A 434 -8.89 -16.38 20.75
C ASP A 434 -7.99 -16.37 19.50
N LEU A 435 -8.00 -15.27 18.74
CA LEU A 435 -7.18 -15.07 17.56
C LEU A 435 -5.74 -14.66 17.87
N ASP A 436 -5.56 -13.71 18.81
CA ASP A 436 -4.26 -13.20 19.22
C ASP A 436 -4.24 -12.92 20.72
N PRO A 437 -3.85 -13.93 21.53
CA PRO A 437 -3.71 -13.80 22.98
C PRO A 437 -2.65 -12.79 23.41
N THR A 438 -1.77 -12.36 22.49
CA THR A 438 -0.70 -11.39 22.77
C THR A 438 -1.07 -9.96 22.36
N SER A 439 -2.28 -9.75 21.83
CA SER A 439 -2.70 -8.47 21.28
C SER A 439 -2.94 -7.40 22.36
N ALA A 440 -1.97 -6.49 22.55
CA ALA A 440 -2.16 -5.35 23.44
C ALA A 440 -3.38 -4.49 23.08
N ALA A 441 -3.66 -4.34 21.79
CA ALA A 441 -4.79 -3.55 21.30
C ALA A 441 -6.13 -4.13 21.76
N GLY A 442 -6.30 -5.45 21.72
CA GLY A 442 -7.56 -6.10 22.08
C GLY A 442 -7.92 -5.93 23.54
N TYR A 443 -6.97 -6.22 24.44
CA TYR A 443 -7.18 -6.01 25.87
C TYR A 443 -7.44 -4.55 26.23
N VAL A 444 -6.70 -3.60 25.63
CA VAL A 444 -6.89 -2.17 25.90
C VAL A 444 -8.27 -1.72 25.44
N GLN A 445 -8.74 -2.15 24.26
CA GLN A 445 -10.09 -1.78 23.78
C GLN A 445 -11.18 -2.39 24.65
N LEU A 446 -11.06 -3.65 25.06
CA LEU A 446 -12.02 -4.27 25.98
C LEU A 446 -12.07 -3.55 27.33
N ALA A 447 -10.91 -3.24 27.92
CA ALA A 447 -10.83 -2.47 29.15
C ALA A 447 -11.48 -1.09 28.99
N ASN A 448 -11.28 -0.43 27.83
CA ASN A 448 -11.90 0.85 27.53
C ASN A 448 -13.43 0.75 27.38
N VAL A 449 -13.96 -0.33 26.81
CA VAL A 449 -15.41 -0.58 26.72
C VAL A 449 -16.00 -0.75 28.12
N TYR A 450 -15.39 -1.58 28.97
CA TYR A 450 -15.88 -1.75 30.34
C TYR A 450 -15.77 -0.48 31.18
N ALA A 451 -14.70 0.30 31.00
CA ALA A 451 -14.57 1.62 31.63
C ALA A 451 -15.69 2.58 31.18
N ALA A 452 -16.01 2.64 29.89
CA ALA A 452 -17.12 3.45 29.37
C ALA A 452 -18.51 3.00 29.88
N MET A 453 -18.62 1.75 30.34
CA MET A 453 -19.83 1.20 30.97
C MET A 453 -19.78 1.26 32.50
N ASN A 454 -18.78 1.91 33.10
CA ASN A 454 -18.55 1.98 34.54
C ASN A 454 -18.38 0.60 35.24
N LYS A 455 -17.93 -0.43 34.52
CA LYS A 455 -17.69 -1.78 35.03
C LYS A 455 -16.22 -1.98 35.46
N TRP A 456 -15.79 -1.27 36.51
CA TRP A 456 -14.37 -1.24 36.95
C TRP A 456 -13.81 -2.60 37.38
N ASP A 457 -14.64 -3.49 37.93
CA ASP A 457 -14.23 -4.85 38.30
C ASP A 457 -13.75 -5.64 37.08
N GLN A 458 -14.45 -5.48 35.95
CA GLN A 458 -14.09 -6.13 34.68
C GLN A 458 -12.82 -5.50 34.09
N VAL A 459 -12.65 -4.18 34.21
CA VAL A 459 -11.39 -3.51 33.83
C VAL A 459 -10.21 -4.09 34.62
N GLY A 460 -10.37 -4.31 35.92
CA GLY A 460 -9.38 -4.96 36.78
C GLY A 460 -9.00 -6.35 36.28
N ARG A 461 -10.01 -7.19 35.96
CA ARG A 461 -9.80 -8.54 35.41
C ARG A 461 -9.05 -8.52 34.08
N VAL A 462 -9.43 -7.64 33.15
CA VAL A 462 -8.77 -7.51 31.84
C VAL A 462 -7.31 -7.07 32.00
N ARG A 463 -7.03 -6.11 32.90
CA ARG A 463 -5.66 -5.68 33.21
C ARG A 463 -4.82 -6.79 33.86
N GLN A 464 -5.43 -7.65 34.67
CA GLN A 464 -4.75 -8.81 35.23
C GLN A 464 -4.42 -9.82 34.12
N LEU A 465 -5.38 -10.11 33.24
CA LEU A 465 -5.19 -11.01 32.11
C LEU A 465 -4.08 -10.51 31.14
N MET A 466 -3.95 -9.20 30.96
CA MET A 466 -2.82 -8.60 30.22
C MET A 466 -1.46 -8.91 30.87
N LYS A 467 -1.38 -8.82 32.20
CA LYS A 467 -0.15 -9.12 32.95
C LYS A 467 0.20 -10.60 32.85
N ASP A 468 -0.80 -11.47 33.01
CA ASP A 468 -0.63 -12.92 32.97
C ASP A 468 -0.13 -13.38 31.59
N ASN A 469 -0.61 -12.74 30.51
CA ASN A 469 -0.17 -12.99 29.13
C ASN A 469 1.08 -12.18 28.72
N LYS A 470 1.74 -11.49 29.66
CA LYS A 470 2.96 -10.67 29.43
C LYS A 470 2.83 -9.63 28.30
N VAL A 471 1.64 -9.07 28.14
CA VAL A 471 1.33 -8.15 27.05
C VAL A 471 1.77 -6.73 27.40
N VAL A 472 2.62 -6.14 26.55
CA VAL A 472 3.13 -4.77 26.71
C VAL A 472 2.34 -3.81 25.82
N LYS A 473 1.77 -2.76 26.41
CA LYS A 473 1.06 -1.70 25.68
C LYS A 473 2.06 -0.74 25.03
N SER A 474 1.87 -0.46 23.74
CA SER A 474 2.56 0.64 23.05
C SER A 474 2.03 2.01 23.53
N PRO A 475 2.89 2.96 23.91
CA PRO A 475 2.46 4.30 24.29
C PRO A 475 1.92 5.07 23.07
N GLY A 476 0.90 5.89 23.31
CA GLY A 476 0.44 6.87 22.33
C GLY A 476 1.37 8.07 22.29
N TYR A 477 1.76 8.49 21.10
CA TYR A 477 2.55 9.69 20.87
C TYR A 477 2.08 10.42 19.62
N SER A 478 2.33 11.72 19.61
CA SER A 478 2.09 12.59 18.46
C SER A 478 3.38 13.27 18.07
N TRP A 479 3.58 13.55 16.80
CA TRP A 479 4.77 14.24 16.32
C TRP A 479 4.46 15.30 15.28
N ILE A 480 5.37 16.25 15.17
CA ILE A 480 5.32 17.38 14.23
C ILE A 480 6.72 17.63 13.68
N GLU A 481 6.82 17.95 12.40
CA GLU A 481 8.07 18.34 11.75
C GLU A 481 8.12 19.87 11.66
N ILE A 482 9.14 20.50 12.26
CA ILE A 482 9.38 21.95 12.19
C ILE A 482 10.84 22.16 11.80
N LYS A 483 11.08 22.95 10.74
CA LYS A 483 12.44 23.24 10.23
C LYS A 483 13.27 21.97 10.00
N SER A 484 12.65 20.92 9.47
CA SER A 484 13.26 19.60 9.20
C SER A 484 13.73 18.82 10.43
N VAL A 485 13.20 19.15 11.61
CA VAL A 485 13.38 18.39 12.85
C VAL A 485 12.04 17.82 13.28
N VAL A 486 12.01 16.52 13.60
CA VAL A 486 10.82 15.84 14.12
C VAL A 486 10.80 15.95 15.64
N HIS A 487 9.72 16.50 16.19
CA HIS A 487 9.48 16.62 17.63
C HIS A 487 8.39 15.63 18.04
N GLU A 488 8.73 14.67 18.92
CA GLU A 488 7.79 13.67 19.46
C GLU A 488 7.27 14.10 20.84
N PHE A 489 5.97 13.93 21.05
CA PHE A 489 5.27 14.25 22.29
C PHE A 489 4.51 13.03 22.80
N ARG A 490 4.65 12.73 24.10
CA ARG A 490 3.91 11.67 24.80
C ARG A 490 2.93 12.28 25.80
N SER A 491 1.86 11.57 26.12
CA SER A 491 0.96 12.02 27.20
C SER A 491 1.72 12.07 28.52
N GLY A 492 1.77 13.25 29.16
CA GLY A 492 2.56 13.46 30.36
C GLY A 492 4.07 13.58 30.13
N ASP A 493 4.50 13.93 28.92
CA ASP A 493 5.90 14.18 28.57
C ASP A 493 6.57 15.15 29.57
N ARG A 494 7.85 14.88 29.85
CA ARG A 494 8.70 15.66 30.75
C ARG A 494 10.04 16.03 30.11
N LEU A 495 10.29 15.58 28.89
CA LEU A 495 11.63 15.58 28.28
C LEU A 495 11.81 16.66 27.21
N HIS A 496 10.74 17.22 26.66
CA HIS A 496 10.87 18.25 25.63
C HIS A 496 11.53 19.53 26.19
N PRO A 497 12.59 20.08 25.56
CA PRO A 497 13.32 21.25 26.08
C PRO A 497 12.43 22.49 26.29
N GLU A 498 11.42 22.68 25.44
CA GLU A 498 10.51 23.83 25.47
C GLU A 498 9.17 23.56 26.18
N LEU A 499 9.08 22.51 27.00
CA LEU A 499 7.82 22.07 27.61
C LEU A 499 7.13 23.16 28.46
N ALA A 500 7.90 24.03 29.13
CA ALA A 500 7.34 25.14 29.91
C ALA A 500 6.54 26.12 29.03
N LEU A 501 7.06 26.46 27.85
CA LEU A 501 6.39 27.34 26.88
C LEU A 501 5.15 26.66 26.29
N ILE A 502 5.25 25.36 26.00
CA ILE A 502 4.11 24.57 25.49
C ILE A 502 2.97 24.53 26.51
N HIS A 503 3.27 24.28 27.78
CA HIS A 503 2.28 24.30 28.85
C HIS A 503 1.67 25.68 29.06
N GLN A 504 2.47 26.74 28.97
CA GLN A 504 1.94 28.11 29.02
C GLN A 504 0.93 28.35 27.89
N LYS A 505 1.29 28.02 26.64
CA LYS A 505 0.39 28.18 25.50
C LYS A 505 -0.86 27.33 25.63
N LEU A 506 -0.77 26.10 26.14
CA LEU A 506 -1.94 25.25 26.40
C LEU A 506 -2.88 25.88 27.43
N ASN A 507 -2.37 26.48 28.50
CA ASN A 507 -3.19 27.16 29.49
C ASN A 507 -3.90 28.41 28.89
N GLU A 508 -3.22 29.14 28.00
CA GLU A 508 -3.82 30.27 27.27
C GLU A 508 -4.94 29.81 26.32
N LEU A 509 -4.69 28.72 25.59
CA LEU A 509 -5.68 28.09 24.71
C LEU A 509 -6.86 27.56 25.53
N GLU A 510 -6.64 26.90 26.66
CA GLU A 510 -7.70 26.36 27.51
C GLU A 510 -8.67 27.46 27.97
N LYS A 511 -8.15 28.59 28.43
CA LYS A 511 -8.97 29.76 28.81
C LYS A 511 -9.78 30.27 27.62
N SER A 512 -9.15 30.39 26.46
CA SER A 512 -9.80 30.89 25.23
C SER A 512 -10.88 29.93 24.73
N MET A 513 -10.61 28.63 24.78
CA MET A 513 -11.57 27.58 24.43
C MET A 513 -12.78 27.58 25.38
N LYS A 514 -12.55 27.67 26.69
CA LYS A 514 -13.64 27.74 27.69
C LYS A 514 -14.53 28.97 27.47
N LEU A 515 -13.95 30.11 27.10
CA LEU A 515 -14.71 31.32 26.73
C LEU A 515 -15.54 31.12 25.45
N ALA A 516 -15.05 30.33 24.50
CA ALA A 516 -15.74 29.98 23.27
C ALA A 516 -16.82 28.88 23.46
N GLY A 517 -17.00 28.34 24.66
CA GLY A 517 -18.02 27.33 24.98
C GLY A 517 -17.53 25.88 24.94
N TYR A 518 -16.23 25.64 24.80
CA TYR A 518 -15.65 24.30 24.89
C TYR A 518 -15.86 23.71 26.30
N LYS A 519 -16.40 22.47 26.33
CA LYS A 519 -16.52 21.65 27.53
C LYS A 519 -15.71 20.38 27.35
N LEU A 520 -14.94 20.03 28.39
CA LEU A 520 -14.18 18.79 28.43
C LEU A 520 -15.15 17.61 28.49
N ASP A 521 -14.93 16.64 27.61
CA ASP A 521 -15.67 15.38 27.64
C ASP A 521 -14.93 14.35 28.50
N LEU A 522 -15.38 14.23 29.75
CA LEU A 522 -14.78 13.36 30.76
C LEU A 522 -14.96 11.86 30.45
N ASP A 523 -15.86 11.48 29.54
CA ASP A 523 -16.04 10.07 29.12
C ASP A 523 -14.78 9.53 28.42
N PHE A 524 -13.93 10.42 27.88
CA PHE A 524 -12.65 10.04 27.27
C PHE A 524 -11.51 9.87 28.28
N ALA A 525 -11.70 10.26 29.54
CA ALA A 525 -10.73 10.05 30.61
C ALA A 525 -10.96 8.71 31.31
N LEU A 526 -10.46 7.63 30.69
CA LEU A 526 -10.66 6.23 31.11
C LEU A 526 -9.80 5.79 32.31
N HIS A 527 -9.56 6.71 33.25
CA HIS A 527 -8.83 6.46 34.49
C HIS A 527 -9.78 6.61 35.67
N ASP A 528 -9.65 5.71 36.64
CA ASP A 528 -10.38 5.78 37.91
C ASP A 528 -9.72 6.81 38.82
N VAL A 529 -9.94 8.09 38.50
CA VAL A 529 -9.42 9.25 39.21
C VAL A 529 -10.52 10.32 39.30
N GLY A 530 -10.41 11.23 40.26
CA GLY A 530 -11.36 12.33 40.42
C GLY A 530 -11.45 13.23 39.19
N GLU A 531 -12.55 13.98 39.07
CA GLU A 531 -12.86 14.81 37.88
C GLU A 531 -11.76 15.83 37.57
N GLU A 532 -11.22 16.53 38.58
CA GLU A 532 -10.11 17.48 38.39
C GLU A 532 -8.86 16.83 37.78
N GLN A 533 -8.56 15.59 38.19
CA GLN A 533 -7.41 14.85 37.66
C GLN A 533 -7.69 14.36 36.23
N LYS A 534 -8.93 14.02 35.90
CA LYS A 534 -9.36 13.68 34.53
C LYS A 534 -9.19 14.87 33.59
N GLU A 535 -9.59 16.06 34.01
CA GLU A 535 -9.41 17.30 33.24
C GLU A 535 -7.94 17.56 32.92
N MET A 536 -7.07 17.46 33.94
CA MET A 536 -5.63 17.68 33.76
C MET A 536 -5.01 16.67 32.77
N LEU A 537 -5.43 15.40 32.82
CA LEU A 537 -4.93 14.36 31.92
C LEU A 537 -5.36 14.61 30.47
N LEU A 538 -6.62 14.98 30.23
CA LEU A 538 -7.16 15.28 28.90
C LEU A 538 -6.47 16.50 28.25
N MET A 539 -6.14 17.52 29.05
CA MET A 539 -5.43 18.70 28.55
C MET A 539 -3.97 18.41 28.14
N ARG A 540 -3.36 17.37 28.70
CA ARG A 540 -1.97 16.97 28.44
C ARG A 540 -1.83 15.80 27.47
N HIS A 541 -2.85 15.57 26.64
CA HIS A 541 -2.76 14.62 25.54
C HIS A 541 -1.71 15.07 24.51
N SER A 542 -1.01 14.09 23.93
CA SER A 542 0.07 14.31 22.97
C SER A 542 -0.31 15.21 21.79
N GLU A 543 -1.56 15.13 21.32
CA GLU A 543 -2.05 15.93 20.20
C GLU A 543 -2.09 17.41 20.54
N LYS A 544 -2.62 17.76 21.72
CA LYS A 544 -2.72 19.14 22.18
C LYS A 544 -1.31 19.73 22.39
N LEU A 545 -0.39 18.94 22.97
CA LEU A 545 1.02 19.33 23.11
C LEU A 545 1.68 19.63 21.76
N ALA A 546 1.51 18.73 20.78
CA ALA A 546 2.06 18.91 19.43
C ALA A 546 1.47 20.12 18.70
N VAL A 547 0.15 20.35 18.81
CA VAL A 547 -0.51 21.52 18.23
C VAL A 547 -0.02 22.82 18.89
N ALA A 548 0.07 22.86 20.22
CA ALA A 548 0.57 24.02 20.95
C ALA A 548 2.03 24.34 20.57
N PHE A 549 2.89 23.33 20.46
CA PHE A 549 4.25 23.52 19.95
C PHE A 549 4.27 24.04 18.51
N GLY A 550 3.42 23.49 17.63
CA GLY A 550 3.25 23.97 16.27
C GLY A 550 2.86 25.45 16.18
N LEU A 551 1.99 25.92 17.09
CA LEU A 551 1.56 27.32 17.16
C LEU A 551 2.68 28.26 17.61
N ILE A 552 3.50 27.85 18.58
CA ILE A 552 4.64 28.65 19.09
C ILE A 552 5.75 28.74 18.04
N SER A 553 6.08 27.61 17.44
CA SER A 553 7.31 27.44 16.65
C SER A 553 7.15 27.82 15.17
N SER A 554 5.93 28.12 14.72
CA SER A 554 5.62 28.42 13.31
C SER A 554 4.95 29.80 13.15
N PRO A 555 5.30 30.57 12.10
CA PRO A 555 4.73 31.90 11.86
C PRO A 555 3.19 31.88 11.78
N PRO A 556 2.50 32.94 12.23
CA PRO A 556 1.04 33.05 12.12
C PRO A 556 0.53 32.75 10.70
N GLY A 557 -0.57 32.01 10.60
CA GLY A 557 -1.17 31.61 9.32
C GLY A 557 -0.52 30.38 8.63
N THR A 558 0.62 29.88 9.08
CA THR A 558 1.26 28.70 8.45
C THR A 558 0.50 27.41 8.82
N ARG A 559 0.11 26.57 7.86
CA ARG A 559 -0.59 25.29 8.14
C ARG A 559 0.19 24.40 9.11
N ILE A 560 -0.45 23.92 10.17
CA ILE A 560 0.16 23.00 11.15
C ILE A 560 -0.21 21.56 10.78
N ARG A 561 0.77 20.64 10.78
CA ARG A 561 0.54 19.21 10.51
C ARG A 561 1.02 18.38 11.69
N VAL A 562 0.11 17.67 12.34
CA VAL A 562 0.40 16.77 13.47
C VAL A 562 0.05 15.35 13.05
N PHE A 563 0.89 14.42 13.47
CA PHE A 563 0.70 13.00 13.21
C PHE A 563 0.56 12.25 14.52
N LYS A 564 -0.26 11.21 14.55
CA LYS A 564 -0.49 10.38 15.73
C LYS A 564 -0.41 8.90 15.38
N ASN A 565 0.25 8.12 16.24
CA ASN A 565 0.41 6.67 16.06
C ASN A 565 -0.83 5.86 16.50
N LEU A 566 -1.85 6.53 17.03
CA LEU A 566 -3.12 5.98 17.48
C LEU A 566 -4.27 6.85 16.96
N ARG A 567 -5.48 6.33 17.01
CA ARG A 567 -6.72 7.09 16.77
C ARG A 567 -6.79 8.33 17.67
N ILE A 568 -7.15 9.49 17.10
CA ILE A 568 -7.37 10.72 17.87
C ILE A 568 -8.56 10.55 18.82
N CYS A 569 -8.46 11.12 20.03
CA CYS A 569 -9.54 11.09 21.00
C CYS A 569 -10.62 12.13 20.66
N GLY A 570 -11.88 11.89 20.99
CA GLY A 570 -12.98 12.80 20.62
C GLY A 570 -12.86 14.18 21.27
N ASP A 571 -12.43 14.22 22.54
CA ASP A 571 -12.11 15.48 23.22
C ASP A 571 -10.97 16.27 22.51
N CYS A 572 -9.93 15.56 22.06
CA CYS A 572 -8.81 16.13 21.33
C CYS A 572 -9.27 16.70 19.99
N HIS A 573 -10.10 15.94 19.27
CA HIS A 573 -10.70 16.35 18.01
C HIS A 573 -11.56 17.61 18.19
N ASN A 574 -12.41 17.64 19.22
CA ASN A 574 -13.23 18.82 19.54
C ASN A 574 -12.37 20.02 19.95
N ALA A 575 -11.38 19.85 20.83
CA ALA A 575 -10.48 20.93 21.23
C ALA A 575 -9.76 21.56 20.03
N ILE A 576 -9.28 20.75 19.08
CA ILE A 576 -8.56 21.25 17.91
C ILE A 576 -9.48 22.03 16.95
N LYS A 577 -10.79 21.72 16.89
CA LYS A 577 -11.79 22.58 16.21
C LYS A 577 -11.77 23.99 16.80
N TYR A 578 -11.92 24.12 18.12
CA TYR A 578 -11.88 25.41 18.79
C TYR A 578 -10.53 26.12 18.60
N ILE A 579 -9.40 25.41 18.73
CA ILE A 579 -8.08 25.99 18.52
C ILE A 579 -7.95 26.53 17.09
N SER A 580 -8.44 25.80 16.08
CA SER A 580 -8.41 26.25 14.68
C SER A 580 -9.21 27.54 14.46
N ASP A 581 -10.37 27.67 15.12
CA ASP A 581 -11.19 28.87 15.03
C ASP A 581 -10.57 30.08 15.75
N ILE A 582 -10.09 29.86 16.99
CA ILE A 582 -9.47 30.89 17.84
C ILE A 582 -8.20 31.45 17.18
N GLU A 583 -7.32 30.56 16.70
CA GLU A 583 -6.04 30.95 16.09
C GLU A 583 -6.19 31.30 14.60
N ARG A 584 -7.40 31.14 14.03
CA ARG A 584 -7.72 31.34 12.61
C ARG A 584 -6.74 30.64 11.68
N ARG A 585 -6.46 29.37 12.00
CA ARG A 585 -5.35 28.62 11.43
C ARG A 585 -5.79 27.22 11.05
N GLU A 586 -5.38 26.78 9.86
CA GLU A 586 -5.62 25.42 9.44
C GLU A 586 -4.68 24.46 10.15
N ILE A 587 -5.26 23.44 10.78
CA ILE A 587 -4.55 22.38 11.48
C ILE A 587 -4.95 21.07 10.81
N ILE A 588 -3.98 20.30 10.35
CA ILE A 588 -4.19 18.93 9.90
C ILE A 588 -3.72 17.99 10.98
N VAL A 589 -4.55 17.02 11.36
CA VAL A 589 -4.11 15.89 12.17
C VAL A 589 -4.31 14.60 11.41
N ARG A 590 -3.24 13.82 11.24
CA ARG A 590 -3.31 12.45 10.71
C ARG A 590 -3.29 11.46 11.87
N ASP A 591 -4.32 10.63 11.97
CA ASP A 591 -4.29 9.45 12.83
C ASP A 591 -3.94 8.18 12.01
N THR A 592 -4.06 6.99 12.62
CA THR A 592 -3.73 5.72 11.94
C THR A 592 -4.60 5.39 10.74
N ILE A 593 -5.76 6.04 10.58
CA ILE A 593 -6.79 5.68 9.61
C ILE A 593 -7.04 6.84 8.63
N ARG A 594 -7.00 8.10 9.07
CA ARG A 594 -7.44 9.25 8.28
C ARG A 594 -6.74 10.56 8.64
N PHE A 595 -6.95 11.55 7.79
CA PHE A 595 -6.65 12.96 8.03
C PHE A 595 -7.91 13.71 8.46
N HIS A 596 -7.72 14.60 9.42
CA HIS A 596 -8.70 15.53 9.94
C HIS A 596 -8.20 16.93 9.59
N HIS A 597 -8.90 17.64 8.71
CA HIS A 597 -8.57 19.01 8.33
C HIS A 597 -9.46 19.95 9.13
N PHE A 598 -8.87 20.64 10.11
CA PHE A 598 -9.55 21.59 10.97
C PHE A 598 -9.39 23.00 10.40
N ARG A 599 -10.52 23.64 10.08
CA ARG A 599 -10.57 25.00 9.54
C ARG A 599 -11.82 25.72 10.04
N ASN A 600 -11.63 26.88 10.67
CA ASN A 600 -12.71 27.74 11.15
C ASN A 600 -13.72 26.97 12.02
N GLY A 601 -13.23 26.21 13.00
CA GLY A 601 -14.09 25.44 13.91
C GLY A 601 -14.68 24.15 13.33
N ASN A 602 -14.47 23.84 12.05
CA ASN A 602 -15.02 22.66 11.39
C ASN A 602 -13.93 21.64 11.06
N CYS A 603 -14.29 20.36 11.04
CA CYS A 603 -13.41 19.28 10.58
C CYS A 603 -13.93 18.66 9.27
N SER A 604 -13.02 18.29 8.36
CA SER A 604 -13.36 17.61 7.09
C SER A 604 -14.09 16.27 7.27
N CYS A 605 -14.13 15.71 8.48
CA CYS A 605 -14.89 14.49 8.76
C CYS A 605 -16.39 14.70 9.02
N GLY A 606 -16.85 15.94 9.13
CA GLY A 606 -18.27 16.26 9.39
C GLY A 606 -18.79 15.73 10.72
N ASP A 607 -17.93 15.55 11.72
CA ASP A 607 -18.26 15.07 13.06
C ASP A 607 -18.99 13.70 13.12
N TYR A 608 -18.97 12.93 12.02
CA TYR A 608 -19.51 11.56 11.92
C TYR A 608 -18.80 10.53 12.84
N TRP A 609 -18.04 10.99 13.83
CA TRP A 609 -17.05 10.21 14.56
C TRP A 609 -17.09 10.35 16.08
N ASP A 610 -17.54 11.49 16.58
CA ASP A 610 -17.70 11.77 18.01
C ASP A 610 -19.21 11.97 18.26
N HIS A 611 -19.82 11.08 19.03
CA HIS A 611 -21.28 10.98 19.19
C HIS A 611 -22.01 12.27 19.60
N ASN A 612 -23.18 12.51 18.99
CA ASN A 612 -24.49 12.65 19.67
C ASN A 612 -25.64 13.12 18.74
N GLU A 613 -25.37 13.67 17.55
CA GLU A 613 -26.44 14.33 16.77
C GLU A 613 -27.28 13.40 15.87
N MET A 614 -26.79 12.21 15.49
CA MET A 614 -27.58 11.31 14.61
C MET A 614 -28.79 10.66 15.30
N VAL A 615 -28.81 10.52 16.63
CA VAL A 615 -30.01 10.03 17.34
C VAL A 615 -31.10 11.10 17.33
N ALA A 616 -30.73 12.38 17.37
CA ALA A 616 -31.68 13.49 17.24
C ALA A 616 -32.19 13.62 15.79
N ALA A 617 -31.31 13.50 14.79
CA ALA A 617 -31.71 13.60 13.38
C ALA A 617 -32.59 12.42 12.91
N LYS A 618 -32.39 11.20 13.43
CA LYS A 618 -33.26 10.05 13.12
C LYS A 618 -34.61 10.09 13.84
N GLN A 619 -34.74 10.86 14.93
CA GLN A 619 -36.03 11.05 15.63
C GLN A 619 -36.81 12.28 15.12
N ALA A 620 -36.19 13.15 14.33
CA ALA A 620 -36.81 14.36 13.79
C ALA A 620 -36.76 14.40 12.25
N GLY A 621 -37.60 13.61 11.57
CA GLY A 621 -38.09 13.95 10.23
C GLY A 621 -37.84 12.95 9.10
N GLY A 622 -38.91 12.22 8.77
CA GLY A 622 -39.43 12.01 7.41
C GLY A 622 -38.48 11.70 6.26
N ALA A 623 -38.48 10.44 5.82
CA ALA A 623 -38.04 10.03 4.49
C ALA A 623 -38.61 10.95 3.40
N THR A 624 -37.75 11.53 2.55
CA THR A 624 -38.18 12.08 1.26
C THR A 624 -37.20 11.72 0.15
N THR A 625 -37.81 11.39 -0.97
CA THR A 625 -37.35 10.77 -2.21
C THR A 625 -36.46 11.66 -3.10
N GLU A 626 -35.48 12.36 -2.56
CA GLU A 626 -34.59 13.24 -3.36
C GLU A 626 -33.18 12.68 -3.63
N GLU A 627 -32.79 11.55 -3.02
CA GLU A 627 -31.43 11.01 -3.10
C GLU A 627 -31.03 10.45 -4.48
N HIS A 628 -32.01 10.14 -5.35
CA HIS A 628 -31.73 9.64 -6.71
C HIS A 628 -31.63 10.74 -7.78
N ALA A 629 -32.07 11.98 -7.49
CA ALA A 629 -32.11 13.06 -8.48
C ALA A 629 -30.85 13.96 -8.47
N MET A 630 -30.08 14.01 -7.38
CA MET A 630 -28.93 14.93 -7.27
C MET A 630 -27.63 14.41 -7.89
N VAL A 631 -27.52 13.11 -8.19
CA VAL A 631 -26.33 12.57 -8.87
C VAL A 631 -26.27 13.06 -10.33
N GLN A 632 -27.41 13.38 -10.95
CA GLN A 632 -27.48 13.91 -12.32
C GLN A 632 -27.28 15.44 -12.39
N THR A 633 -27.54 16.19 -11.30
CA THR A 633 -27.34 17.65 -11.29
C THR A 633 -25.89 18.04 -11.00
N THR A 634 -25.15 17.23 -10.24
CA THR A 634 -23.70 17.44 -10.01
C THR A 634 -22.84 17.25 -11.27
N ASP A 635 -23.34 16.51 -12.28
CA ASP A 635 -22.67 16.36 -13.58
C ASP A 635 -22.59 17.69 -14.36
N ASN A 636 -23.53 18.63 -14.15
CA ASN A 636 -23.53 19.93 -14.82
C ASN A 636 -22.69 20.99 -14.12
N GLU A 637 -22.65 21.02 -12.78
CA GLU A 637 -21.86 22.02 -12.05
C GLU A 637 -20.35 21.76 -12.08
N LEU A 638 -19.92 20.48 -12.09
CA LEU A 638 -18.50 20.12 -12.25
C LEU A 638 -18.01 20.35 -13.70
N ALA A 639 -18.89 20.17 -14.70
CA ALA A 639 -18.57 20.49 -16.09
C ALA A 639 -18.41 21.99 -16.32
N LEU A 640 -19.19 22.83 -15.62
CA LEU A 640 -19.09 24.29 -15.69
C LEU A 640 -17.83 24.86 -15.02
N THR A 641 -17.34 24.23 -13.94
CA THR A 641 -16.10 24.68 -13.27
C THR A 641 -14.83 24.23 -14.00
N LEU A 642 -14.85 23.09 -14.70
CA LEU A 642 -13.72 22.63 -15.50
C LEU A 642 -13.68 23.29 -16.90
N ALA A 643 -14.84 23.62 -17.50
CA ALA A 643 -14.88 24.38 -18.76
C ALA A 643 -14.38 25.83 -18.62
N GLN A 644 -14.32 26.37 -17.39
CA GLN A 644 -13.73 27.69 -17.11
C GLN A 644 -12.21 27.66 -16.95
N GLN A 645 -11.57 26.48 -16.96
CA GLN A 645 -10.09 26.33 -16.94
C GLN A 645 -9.50 26.01 -18.33
N GLU A 646 -10.34 25.85 -19.37
CA GLU A 646 -9.92 25.70 -20.78
C GLU A 646 -10.10 26.99 -21.61
N LYS A 647 -10.20 28.15 -20.94
CA LYS A 647 -9.92 29.48 -21.51
C LYS A 647 -8.74 30.10 -20.79
#